data_AF-A0A8J2VNR9-F1
#
_entry.id   AF-A0A8J2VNR9-F1
#
_cell.length_a   1.000
_cell.length_b   1.000
_cell.length_c   1.000
_cell.angle_alpha   90.00
_cell.angle_beta   90.00
_cell.angle_gamma   90.00
#
_symmetry.space_group_name_H-M   'P 1'
#
loop_
_entity.id
_entity.type
_entity.pdbx_description
1 polymer ?
#
loop_
_entity_poly.entity_id
_entity_poly.type
_entity_poly.pdbx_seq_one_letter_code
_entity_poly.pdbx_strand_id
1 'polypeptide(L)'
;MPTIMSAQLRKWKPGEWLLAALTLLFAFTVTTAAASEATVEAKEESGFGRVIMSFDMLPAFDARITTGVLVVTFADSIEVSLDAVVAGMPNYVTAARRDPDGKAVRMALTRPLTVNTMQAGEKLFIDFLPAGWSGYPPGLPREVIADLNKKAREARQAAADIRRLKQRDYQPLTVQVGTNPTFTRLMFTTDPAVKVTHDRSGEKVVLNFDVPVEFDAREALGQMPEEVKNLASRTTADGLVISFDLDPTYDLRAFREDSSYVLDLVPPDSSSQAPAPLAVSALPQDAAVPPAAPGLTSAPAAERSPPIATQGAPAVPMPVARPAQRASAPASQETAPEPAAQAAAPEPETTEAAKPPAAQAPREEPVAAVEAPAMVAEENKEATDKPAVPSVSVEAAPPAAATPSVRRVRDALEIVLPFPQRPAAAVFMRDSTLWMVFDSNHAFDLGFLLDDSSGLISNVEQSATGGTQIARLTVTEPRLISVIPEGDTWVVALGETVVDPSRPIYLSPGFAADGRASVRTTLEGMGGVRWLEDPIVGDRLAVLTLQGPGRGIVRPQNFVEFRALATAHGVAIQPMADDVTVTAGLADLTITRDGGLTLSSWDSPTREQPVPYVSRAPELNAGPFQAASWEAARKRPYREGAAEAMRVAASAGPSEQAAARLALARFEFAHGNAAEAKAVLEVMRDGKEEPDERADTSLMYAAALIELGRNEEGLKILDRGGIADLRQAQLWRSVAEAGLGRLSRSREAYRKGEPALSAMPTDLQVRFRETAARIAIDARDYSTAAIELDAIDALNPADGGFGRALLRARIADGLGQAGLALESYRAVQGGDDEIAAAEARYRATKLRIDRGEISQADAIRELELMSVAWRGDVVEAEVLASLGELYTAENRWRDAFGVMRTAINVHPDAEITRNLQQTMSDRFAGIFLGDASRIDTLDALALFLDFKELTPPGRRGDEIIRRLADRMVDVDLLTEAADLLEYQINNRLAGAAKAQVGARAAVVHLLNQKPARAYRVLQATRLAGLPSELRRSRMLLEAKALAEIGRGDVAVELVDTLDGNDALLMKADILWRGRKWQEAGEALELLVGTRWRDNTPLTDEERMQVLRSGIAYAMSEDSLGLERLRVKFAALMANSPDGRAFDTITAPIEARGAAFTEIARAIAATDTFTAFLEEYRKRHPDEAGPVPSVAPSPQPQPLPEAMDTTPAPETEQTAARS
;
A
#
# COMPACT_ATOMS: atom_id res chain seq x y z
N MET A 1 -5.63 -49.69 -17.83
CA MET A 1 -7.04 -49.84 -17.41
C MET A 1 -7.74 -48.50 -17.59
N PRO A 2 -9.07 -48.45 -17.78
CA PRO A 2 -10.02 -49.56 -17.74
C PRO A 2 -10.37 -50.13 -19.13
N THR A 3 -10.79 -51.39 -19.10
CA THR A 3 -11.60 -52.06 -20.13
C THR A 3 -12.84 -52.61 -19.41
N ILE A 4 -13.81 -53.20 -20.12
CA ILE A 4 -15.06 -53.81 -19.59
C ILE A 4 -16.19 -52.80 -19.30
N MET A 5 -17.00 -52.51 -20.33
CA MET A 5 -18.47 -52.43 -20.23
C MET A 5 -19.08 -52.34 -21.63
N SER A 6 -19.05 -53.44 -22.40
CA SER A 6 -19.45 -53.45 -23.82
C SER A 6 -20.07 -54.78 -24.28
N ALA A 7 -20.92 -55.40 -23.45
CA ALA A 7 -21.49 -56.72 -23.78
C ALA A 7 -22.84 -57.10 -23.09
N GLN A 8 -23.87 -56.23 -23.10
CA GLN A 8 -25.29 -56.68 -22.97
C GLN A 8 -26.27 -55.76 -23.74
N LEU A 9 -26.41 -55.97 -25.05
CA LEU A 9 -27.45 -55.34 -25.89
C LEU A 9 -28.22 -56.39 -26.69
N ARG A 10 -29.25 -57.00 -26.08
CA ARG A 10 -30.36 -57.71 -26.76
C ARG A 10 -31.43 -58.21 -25.76
N LYS A 11 -32.72 -58.07 -26.14
CA LYS A 11 -33.98 -58.59 -25.53
C LYS A 11 -34.89 -57.58 -24.79
N TRP A 12 -35.17 -56.43 -25.40
CA TRP A 12 -36.33 -55.57 -25.04
C TRP A 12 -37.37 -55.59 -26.20
N LYS A 13 -38.65 -55.34 -25.89
CA LYS A 13 -39.83 -55.64 -26.73
C LYS A 13 -40.46 -54.38 -27.37
N PRO A 14 -41.24 -54.50 -28.45
CA PRO A 14 -41.74 -53.36 -29.23
C PRO A 14 -42.76 -52.44 -28.51
N GLY A 15 -43.16 -52.71 -27.27
CA GLY A 15 -43.96 -51.78 -26.46
C GLY A 15 -43.12 -50.69 -25.77
N GLU A 16 -41.86 -50.98 -25.44
CA GLU A 16 -41.01 -50.10 -24.64
C GLU A 16 -40.51 -48.88 -25.45
N TRP A 17 -40.49 -48.99 -26.78
CA TRP A 17 -40.16 -47.88 -27.69
C TRP A 17 -41.12 -46.70 -27.57
N LEU A 18 -42.43 -46.92 -27.33
CA LEU A 18 -43.39 -45.82 -27.25
C LEU A 18 -43.24 -45.04 -25.92
N LEU A 19 -42.93 -45.74 -24.82
CA LEU A 19 -42.69 -45.11 -23.52
C LEU A 19 -41.33 -44.38 -23.50
N ALA A 20 -40.29 -44.97 -24.10
CA ALA A 20 -38.98 -44.35 -24.24
C ALA A 20 -39.00 -43.13 -25.17
N ALA A 21 -39.79 -43.14 -26.25
CA ALA A 21 -39.98 -41.97 -27.11
C ALA A 21 -40.71 -40.82 -26.37
N LEU A 22 -41.72 -41.16 -25.55
CA LEU A 22 -42.46 -40.15 -24.78
C LEU A 22 -41.61 -39.52 -23.66
N THR A 23 -40.71 -40.28 -23.03
CA THR A 23 -39.77 -39.71 -22.05
C THR A 23 -38.61 -38.96 -22.70
N LEU A 24 -38.12 -39.36 -23.89
CA LEU A 24 -37.13 -38.55 -24.62
C LEU A 24 -37.68 -37.18 -25.05
N LEU A 25 -38.98 -37.08 -25.41
CA LEU A 25 -39.61 -35.79 -25.71
C LEU A 25 -39.77 -34.88 -24.48
N PHE A 26 -39.73 -35.42 -23.26
CA PHE A 26 -39.79 -34.64 -22.02
C PHE A 26 -38.41 -34.36 -21.39
N ALA A 27 -37.34 -34.96 -21.91
CA ALA A 27 -35.96 -34.75 -21.45
C ALA A 27 -35.26 -33.55 -22.10
N PHE A 28 -35.87 -32.92 -23.11
CA PHE A 28 -35.42 -31.65 -23.69
C PHE A 28 -36.17 -30.45 -23.08
N THR A 29 -36.24 -30.39 -21.75
CA THR A 29 -36.40 -29.11 -21.07
C THR A 29 -35.14 -28.29 -21.33
N VAL A 30 -35.21 -27.43 -22.35
CA VAL A 30 -34.25 -26.32 -22.48
C VAL A 30 -34.30 -25.56 -21.17
N THR A 31 -33.21 -25.58 -20.41
CA THR A 31 -33.00 -24.64 -19.31
C THR A 31 -32.87 -23.25 -19.93
N THR A 32 -34.01 -22.59 -20.12
CA THR A 32 -34.07 -21.15 -20.35
C THR A 32 -33.37 -20.50 -19.17
N ALA A 33 -32.14 -20.03 -19.40
CA ALA A 33 -31.46 -19.17 -18.44
C ALA A 33 -32.42 -18.04 -18.09
N ALA A 34 -32.67 -17.82 -16.80
CA ALA A 34 -33.58 -16.77 -16.36
C ALA A 34 -33.10 -15.45 -16.93
N ALA A 35 -33.98 -14.72 -17.62
CA ALA A 35 -33.59 -13.47 -18.24
C ALA A 35 -33.13 -12.50 -17.15
N SER A 36 -31.96 -11.90 -17.32
CA SER A 36 -31.43 -10.96 -16.32
C SER A 36 -32.27 -9.69 -16.37
N GLU A 37 -33.07 -9.44 -15.34
CA GLU A 37 -33.80 -8.18 -15.22
C GLU A 37 -32.82 -7.00 -15.13
N ALA A 38 -33.13 -5.94 -15.86
CA ALA A 38 -32.31 -4.75 -15.96
C ALA A 38 -33.18 -3.48 -15.86
N THR A 39 -32.84 -2.62 -14.92
CA THR A 39 -33.44 -1.28 -14.80
C THR A 39 -32.58 -0.28 -15.57
N VAL A 40 -33.22 0.68 -16.27
CA VAL A 40 -32.52 1.67 -17.10
C VAL A 40 -32.88 3.08 -16.68
N GLU A 41 -31.84 3.83 -16.34
CA GLU A 41 -31.88 5.28 -16.16
C GLU A 41 -31.17 5.92 -17.36
N ALA A 42 -31.66 7.07 -17.82
CA ALA A 42 -31.03 7.82 -18.89
C ALA A 42 -31.20 9.32 -18.66
N LYS A 43 -30.12 10.07 -18.86
CA LYS A 43 -30.08 11.51 -18.54
C LYS A 43 -29.13 12.25 -19.47
N GLU A 44 -29.53 13.44 -19.86
CA GLU A 44 -28.65 14.43 -20.48
C GLU A 44 -27.86 15.17 -19.38
N GLU A 45 -26.54 14.98 -19.35
CA GLU A 45 -25.60 15.71 -18.49
C GLU A 45 -24.91 16.82 -19.32
N SER A 46 -24.08 17.65 -18.68
CA SER A 46 -23.50 18.87 -19.28
C SER A 46 -22.56 18.57 -20.46
N GLY A 47 -23.14 18.43 -21.66
CA GLY A 47 -22.47 18.19 -22.94
C GLY A 47 -22.54 16.76 -23.48
N PHE A 48 -23.05 15.79 -22.71
CA PHE A 48 -23.14 14.39 -23.11
C PHE A 48 -24.40 13.70 -22.53
N GLY A 49 -24.93 12.70 -23.24
CA GLY A 49 -25.98 11.84 -22.71
C GLY A 49 -25.38 10.62 -22.01
N ARG A 50 -25.98 10.16 -20.91
CA ARG A 50 -25.56 8.98 -20.15
C ARG A 50 -26.75 8.04 -19.91
N VAL A 51 -26.58 6.78 -20.30
CA VAL A 51 -27.49 5.67 -19.97
C VAL A 51 -26.82 4.76 -18.93
N ILE A 52 -27.58 4.38 -17.90
CA ILE A 52 -27.13 3.49 -16.82
C ILE A 52 -28.09 2.29 -16.81
N MET A 53 -27.55 1.10 -17.04
CA MET A 53 -28.27 -0.17 -16.93
C MET A 53 -27.81 -0.88 -15.66
N SER A 54 -28.73 -1.16 -14.73
CA SER A 54 -28.44 -1.84 -13.45
C SER A 54 -29.07 -3.23 -13.43
N PHE A 55 -28.27 -4.25 -13.10
CA PHE A 55 -28.64 -5.68 -13.10
C PHE A 55 -28.44 -6.27 -11.69
N ASP A 56 -28.93 -7.48 -11.43
CA ASP A 56 -28.52 -8.29 -10.27
C ASP A 56 -27.11 -8.91 -10.47
N MET A 57 -26.76 -9.19 -11.72
CA MET A 57 -25.42 -9.60 -12.15
C MET A 57 -25.26 -9.18 -13.62
N LEU A 58 -24.28 -8.33 -13.93
CA LEU A 58 -24.09 -7.83 -15.30
C LEU A 58 -23.58 -8.97 -16.22
N PRO A 59 -24.31 -9.35 -17.29
CA PRO A 59 -23.82 -10.32 -18.26
C PRO A 59 -22.66 -9.77 -19.09
N ALA A 60 -21.84 -10.65 -19.65
CA ALA A 60 -20.80 -10.23 -20.60
C ALA A 60 -21.44 -9.56 -21.83
N PHE A 61 -20.88 -8.42 -22.27
CA PHE A 61 -21.45 -7.59 -23.33
C PHE A 61 -20.40 -7.10 -24.34
N ASP A 62 -20.87 -6.69 -25.52
CA ASP A 62 -20.14 -5.95 -26.56
C ASP A 62 -21.00 -4.76 -27.02
N ALA A 63 -20.39 -3.65 -27.43
CA ALA A 63 -21.07 -2.41 -27.79
C ALA A 63 -20.42 -1.73 -29.00
N ARG A 64 -21.16 -1.58 -30.09
CA ARG A 64 -20.65 -1.10 -31.38
C ARG A 64 -21.65 -0.26 -32.15
N ILE A 65 -21.17 0.79 -32.82
CA ILE A 65 -22.00 1.62 -33.70
C ILE A 65 -21.95 1.04 -35.11
N THR A 66 -23.09 0.96 -35.79
CA THR A 66 -23.21 0.54 -37.19
C THR A 66 -24.27 1.39 -37.86
N THR A 67 -23.88 2.13 -38.91
CA THR A 67 -24.79 2.96 -39.75
C THR A 67 -25.70 3.90 -38.93
N GLY A 68 -25.15 4.57 -37.91
CA GLY A 68 -25.91 5.50 -37.05
C GLY A 68 -26.79 4.83 -35.97
N VAL A 69 -26.67 3.51 -35.77
CA VAL A 69 -27.32 2.78 -34.69
C VAL A 69 -26.27 2.19 -33.76
N LEU A 70 -26.35 2.50 -32.47
CA LEU A 70 -25.60 1.77 -31.44
C LEU A 70 -26.28 0.42 -31.19
N VAL A 71 -25.51 -0.66 -31.29
CA VAL A 71 -25.93 -2.03 -30.99
C VAL A 71 -25.12 -2.52 -29.79
N VAL A 72 -25.81 -2.84 -28.70
CA VAL A 72 -25.23 -3.48 -27.52
C VAL A 72 -25.73 -4.92 -27.49
N THR A 73 -24.81 -5.89 -27.50
CA THR A 73 -25.11 -7.33 -27.46
C THR A 73 -24.66 -7.95 -26.14
N PHE A 74 -25.50 -8.80 -25.56
CA PHE A 74 -25.28 -9.49 -24.30
C PHE A 74 -25.15 -11.00 -24.54
N ALA A 75 -24.32 -11.68 -23.73
CA ALA A 75 -24.14 -13.13 -23.81
C ALA A 75 -25.44 -13.88 -23.48
N ASP A 76 -26.17 -13.39 -22.48
CA ASP A 76 -27.46 -13.91 -22.01
C ASP A 76 -28.60 -12.97 -22.40
N SER A 77 -29.83 -13.48 -22.39
CA SER A 77 -31.02 -12.66 -22.68
C SER A 77 -31.36 -11.77 -21.49
N ILE A 78 -31.42 -10.46 -21.70
CA ILE A 78 -31.77 -9.48 -20.65
C ILE A 78 -33.23 -9.04 -20.79
N GLU A 79 -33.92 -8.77 -19.68
CA GLU A 79 -35.31 -8.25 -19.62
C GLU A 79 -35.25 -6.77 -19.24
N VAL A 80 -35.66 -5.87 -20.15
CA VAL A 80 -35.34 -4.44 -20.06
C VAL A 80 -36.37 -3.57 -20.79
N SER A 81 -36.80 -2.46 -20.16
CA SER A 81 -37.49 -1.36 -20.86
C SER A 81 -36.47 -0.28 -21.23
N LEU A 82 -36.70 0.35 -22.39
CA LEU A 82 -35.82 1.37 -22.97
C LEU A 82 -36.55 2.72 -23.17
N ASP A 83 -37.79 2.83 -22.69
CA ASP A 83 -38.62 4.03 -22.88
C ASP A 83 -37.98 5.26 -22.20
N ALA A 84 -37.33 5.03 -21.06
CA ALA A 84 -36.52 6.03 -20.34
C ALA A 84 -35.38 6.60 -21.20
N VAL A 85 -34.77 5.81 -22.10
CA VAL A 85 -33.66 6.25 -22.96
C VAL A 85 -34.13 7.29 -23.98
N VAL A 86 -35.29 7.07 -24.60
CA VAL A 86 -35.85 8.01 -25.59
C VAL A 86 -36.42 9.25 -24.90
N ALA A 87 -37.03 9.09 -23.72
CA ALA A 87 -37.58 10.21 -22.95
C ALA A 87 -36.51 11.10 -22.29
N GLY A 88 -35.42 10.51 -21.78
CA GLY A 88 -34.38 11.19 -21.01
C GLY A 88 -33.23 11.79 -21.84
N MET A 89 -33.08 11.39 -23.11
CA MET A 89 -31.98 11.83 -24.00
C MET A 89 -32.42 12.09 -25.46
N PRO A 90 -33.47 12.90 -25.71
CA PRO A 90 -34.00 13.14 -27.06
C PRO A 90 -33.00 13.81 -28.01
N ASN A 91 -31.98 14.52 -27.50
CA ASN A 91 -30.91 15.12 -28.31
C ASN A 91 -29.84 14.12 -28.77
N TYR A 92 -29.91 12.85 -28.33
CA TYR A 92 -28.90 11.82 -28.60
C TYR A 92 -29.49 10.53 -29.18
N VAL A 93 -30.66 10.08 -28.72
CA VAL A 93 -31.32 8.85 -29.17
C VAL A 93 -32.75 9.14 -29.66
N THR A 94 -33.06 8.76 -30.90
CA THR A 94 -34.39 8.94 -31.53
C THR A 94 -35.35 7.79 -31.25
N ALA A 95 -34.83 6.58 -31.12
CA ALA A 95 -35.58 5.36 -30.82
C ALA A 95 -34.66 4.31 -30.20
N ALA A 96 -35.16 3.56 -29.22
CA ALA A 96 -34.47 2.44 -28.61
C ALA A 96 -35.37 1.19 -28.63
N ARG A 97 -34.80 0.01 -28.93
CA ARG A 97 -35.54 -1.27 -28.93
C ARG A 97 -34.65 -2.45 -28.55
N ARG A 98 -35.25 -3.43 -27.88
CA ARG A 98 -34.72 -4.78 -27.62
C ARG A 98 -34.98 -5.66 -28.86
N ASP A 99 -34.05 -6.53 -29.23
CA ASP A 99 -34.26 -7.52 -30.28
C ASP A 99 -35.13 -8.70 -29.77
N PRO A 100 -35.82 -9.45 -30.66
CA PRO A 100 -36.76 -10.50 -30.25
C PRO A 100 -36.16 -11.69 -29.50
N ASP A 101 -34.83 -11.86 -29.55
CA ASP A 101 -34.08 -12.88 -28.80
C ASP A 101 -33.68 -12.41 -27.38
N GLY A 102 -33.92 -11.13 -27.05
CA GLY A 102 -33.51 -10.50 -25.81
C GLY A 102 -31.99 -10.30 -25.64
N LYS A 103 -31.18 -10.62 -26.66
CA LYS A 103 -29.70 -10.56 -26.58
C LYS A 103 -29.09 -9.31 -27.19
N ALA A 104 -29.88 -8.45 -27.84
CA ALA A 104 -29.40 -7.16 -28.30
C ALA A 104 -30.33 -5.99 -27.93
N VAL A 105 -29.72 -4.84 -27.66
CA VAL A 105 -30.37 -3.53 -27.57
C VAL A 105 -29.86 -2.66 -28.72
N ARG A 106 -30.78 -2.03 -29.45
CA ARG A 106 -30.48 -1.14 -30.58
C ARG A 106 -31.02 0.26 -30.32
N MET A 107 -30.14 1.26 -30.38
CA MET A 107 -30.44 2.68 -30.15
C MET A 107 -30.06 3.49 -31.39
N ALA A 108 -31.06 4.11 -32.04
CA ALA A 108 -30.88 4.93 -33.23
C ALA A 108 -30.44 6.35 -32.84
N LEU A 109 -29.26 6.76 -33.30
CA LEU A 109 -28.61 8.01 -32.89
C LEU A 109 -29.15 9.21 -33.67
N THR A 110 -29.26 10.37 -33.04
CA THR A 110 -29.71 11.63 -33.70
C THR A 110 -28.71 12.18 -34.70
N ARG A 111 -27.42 11.86 -34.52
CA ARG A 111 -26.26 12.41 -35.23
C ARG A 111 -25.05 11.47 -35.07
N PRO A 112 -23.92 11.69 -35.77
CA PRO A 112 -22.67 11.03 -35.43
C PRO A 112 -22.25 11.36 -33.99
N LEU A 113 -22.10 10.31 -33.18
CA LEU A 113 -21.73 10.36 -31.77
C LEU A 113 -20.66 9.30 -31.50
N THR A 114 -19.74 9.59 -30.60
CA THR A 114 -18.79 8.60 -30.06
C THR A 114 -19.41 7.98 -28.80
N VAL A 115 -19.25 6.67 -28.60
CA VAL A 115 -19.82 5.97 -27.44
C VAL A 115 -18.69 5.47 -26.53
N ASN A 116 -18.81 5.74 -25.24
CA ASN A 116 -17.92 5.26 -24.17
C ASN A 116 -18.71 4.31 -23.26
N THR A 117 -18.18 3.12 -22.95
CA THR A 117 -18.86 2.14 -22.09
C THR A 117 -18.01 1.77 -20.88
N MET A 118 -18.60 1.78 -19.68
CA MET A 118 -17.90 1.45 -18.43
C MET A 118 -18.71 0.46 -17.59
N GLN A 119 -18.03 -0.52 -16.99
CA GLN A 119 -18.60 -1.46 -16.02
C GLN A 119 -18.25 -1.03 -14.59
N ALA A 120 -19.22 -1.07 -13.67
CA ALA A 120 -19.03 -0.78 -12.26
C ALA A 120 -19.89 -1.72 -11.39
N GLY A 121 -19.31 -2.83 -10.96
CA GLY A 121 -20.05 -3.87 -10.22
C GLY A 121 -21.15 -4.47 -11.07
N GLU A 122 -22.39 -4.42 -10.57
CA GLU A 122 -23.58 -4.90 -11.26
C GLU A 122 -24.19 -3.89 -12.26
N LYS A 123 -23.52 -2.75 -12.52
CA LYS A 123 -23.99 -1.67 -13.42
C LYS A 123 -23.13 -1.49 -14.68
N LEU A 124 -23.79 -1.17 -15.80
CA LEU A 124 -23.22 -0.78 -17.08
C LEU A 124 -23.59 0.68 -17.42
N PHE A 125 -22.59 1.49 -17.72
CA PHE A 125 -22.71 2.89 -18.13
C PHE A 125 -22.41 3.00 -19.63
N ILE A 126 -23.21 3.78 -20.35
CA ILE A 126 -23.06 4.05 -21.78
C ILE A 126 -23.19 5.56 -22.01
N ASP A 127 -22.09 6.22 -22.35
CA ASP A 127 -22.03 7.66 -22.56
C ASP A 127 -21.98 7.99 -24.05
N PHE A 128 -22.71 9.03 -24.44
CA PHE A 128 -22.94 9.45 -25.82
C PHE A 128 -22.32 10.84 -26.00
N LEU A 129 -21.12 10.87 -26.58
CA LEU A 129 -20.28 12.05 -26.72
C LEU A 129 -20.48 12.69 -28.11
N PRO A 130 -20.73 14.01 -28.20
CA PRO A 130 -20.76 14.73 -29.48
C PRO A 130 -19.43 14.65 -30.23
N ALA A 131 -19.49 14.68 -31.56
CA ALA A 131 -18.29 14.63 -32.43
C ALA A 131 -17.28 15.79 -32.24
N GLY A 132 -17.64 16.85 -31.48
CA GLY A 132 -16.76 17.96 -31.09
C GLY A 132 -16.26 17.91 -29.65
N TRP A 133 -16.37 16.77 -28.94
CA TRP A 133 -15.97 16.64 -27.54
C TRP A 133 -14.44 16.74 -27.37
N SER A 134 -13.97 17.84 -26.75
CA SER A 134 -12.56 18.10 -26.47
C SER A 134 -12.23 17.89 -24.99
N GLY A 135 -12.10 16.63 -24.56
CA GLY A 135 -11.73 16.26 -23.19
C GLY A 135 -11.70 14.75 -22.99
N TYR A 136 -11.26 14.29 -21.81
CA TYR A 136 -11.37 12.88 -21.45
C TYR A 136 -12.85 12.43 -21.36
N PRO A 137 -13.17 11.13 -21.59
CA PRO A 137 -14.50 10.61 -21.33
C PRO A 137 -14.92 10.81 -19.86
N PRO A 138 -16.20 11.11 -19.58
CA PRO A 138 -16.66 11.38 -18.23
C PRO A 138 -16.60 10.11 -17.37
N GLY A 139 -15.94 10.18 -16.22
CA GLY A 139 -15.77 9.03 -15.32
C GLY A 139 -17.06 8.53 -14.69
N LEU A 140 -16.94 7.43 -13.93
CA LEU A 140 -18.01 6.89 -13.09
C LEU A 140 -18.47 7.93 -12.05
N PRO A 141 -19.77 8.03 -11.74
CA PRO A 141 -20.27 8.95 -10.71
C PRO A 141 -19.60 8.74 -9.34
N ARG A 142 -19.35 9.84 -8.61
CA ARG A 142 -18.66 9.81 -7.30
C ARG A 142 -19.36 8.91 -6.28
N GLU A 143 -20.68 8.80 -6.35
CA GLU A 143 -21.52 7.92 -5.51
C GLU A 143 -21.24 6.43 -5.77
N VAL A 144 -21.17 6.03 -7.04
CA VAL A 144 -20.85 4.65 -7.45
C VAL A 144 -19.44 4.27 -6.98
N ILE A 145 -18.49 5.21 -7.07
CA ILE A 145 -17.14 5.04 -6.54
C ILE A 145 -17.15 4.91 -5.00
N ALA A 146 -17.99 5.67 -4.29
CA ALA A 146 -18.14 5.57 -2.84
C ALA A 146 -18.74 4.22 -2.40
N ASP A 147 -19.77 3.73 -3.08
CA ASP A 147 -20.42 2.45 -2.80
C ASP A 147 -19.54 1.24 -3.14
N LEU A 148 -18.79 1.27 -4.25
CA LEU A 148 -17.77 0.26 -4.53
C LEU A 148 -16.69 0.23 -3.44
N ASN A 149 -16.23 1.40 -2.99
CA ASN A 149 -15.30 1.51 -1.87
C ASN A 149 -15.92 1.11 -0.52
N LYS A 150 -17.25 1.13 -0.37
CA LYS A 150 -17.97 0.63 0.80
C LYS A 150 -18.07 -0.90 0.76
N LYS A 151 -18.66 -1.49 -0.29
CA LYS A 151 -18.72 -2.95 -0.53
C LYS A 151 -17.32 -3.58 -0.40
N ALA A 152 -16.28 -2.95 -0.94
CA ALA A 152 -14.90 -3.44 -0.85
C ALA A 152 -14.26 -3.36 0.56
N ARG A 153 -14.71 -2.45 1.43
CA ARG A 153 -14.27 -2.41 2.84
C ARG A 153 -14.97 -3.47 3.66
N GLU A 154 -16.29 -3.61 3.49
CA GLU A 154 -17.12 -4.61 4.16
C GLU A 154 -16.65 -6.04 3.80
N ALA A 155 -16.39 -6.31 2.52
CA ALA A 155 -15.83 -7.59 2.06
C ALA A 155 -14.42 -7.87 2.61
N ARG A 156 -13.56 -6.84 2.76
CA ARG A 156 -12.23 -6.98 3.38
C ARG A 156 -12.32 -7.25 4.89
N GLN A 157 -13.28 -6.65 5.59
CA GLN A 157 -13.53 -6.92 7.01
C GLN A 157 -14.02 -8.36 7.20
N ALA A 158 -15.06 -8.78 6.46
CA ALA A 158 -15.53 -10.17 6.49
C ALA A 158 -14.41 -11.18 6.18
N ALA A 159 -13.57 -10.92 5.17
CA ALA A 159 -12.42 -11.77 4.85
C ALA A 159 -11.33 -11.76 5.95
N ALA A 160 -11.13 -10.65 6.66
CA ALA A 160 -10.21 -10.56 7.78
C ALA A 160 -10.73 -11.30 9.03
N ASP A 161 -12.02 -11.25 9.30
CA ASP A 161 -12.63 -11.94 10.43
C ASP A 161 -12.76 -13.45 10.17
N ILE A 162 -13.04 -13.88 8.94
CA ILE A 162 -12.90 -15.29 8.51
C ILE A 162 -11.45 -15.76 8.67
N ARG A 163 -10.45 -14.94 8.32
CA ARG A 163 -9.03 -15.28 8.55
C ARG A 163 -8.71 -15.39 10.04
N ARG A 164 -9.20 -14.49 10.89
CA ARG A 164 -9.04 -14.56 12.36
C ARG A 164 -9.66 -15.83 12.95
N LEU A 165 -10.86 -16.21 12.49
CA LEU A 165 -11.52 -17.45 12.90
C LEU A 165 -10.76 -18.71 12.47
N LYS A 166 -10.10 -18.68 11.29
CA LYS A 166 -9.22 -19.76 10.80
C LYS A 166 -7.75 -19.66 11.28
N GLN A 167 -7.41 -18.68 12.12
CA GLN A 167 -6.07 -18.49 12.73
C GLN A 167 -6.09 -18.59 14.27
N ARG A 168 -7.21 -19.01 14.86
CA ARG A 168 -7.35 -19.26 16.29
C ARG A 168 -7.05 -20.73 16.56
N ASP A 169 -6.06 -21.00 17.40
CA ASP A 169 -5.76 -22.37 17.84
C ASP A 169 -6.89 -22.87 18.76
N TYR A 170 -7.68 -23.83 18.28
CA TYR A 170 -8.72 -24.50 19.06
C TYR A 170 -8.13 -25.74 19.74
N GLN A 171 -8.50 -25.98 21.00
CA GLN A 171 -8.12 -27.23 21.68
C GLN A 171 -8.85 -28.44 21.05
N PRO A 172 -8.25 -29.65 21.08
CA PRO A 172 -8.91 -30.86 20.59
C PRO A 172 -10.27 -31.08 21.25
N LEU A 173 -11.25 -31.51 20.45
CA LEU A 173 -12.60 -31.74 20.95
C LEU A 173 -12.60 -33.00 21.83
N THR A 174 -13.03 -32.86 23.08
CA THR A 174 -13.18 -33.99 24.02
C THR A 174 -14.65 -34.30 24.23
N VAL A 175 -14.98 -35.58 24.37
CA VAL A 175 -16.32 -36.05 24.75
C VAL A 175 -16.27 -36.78 26.08
N GLN A 176 -17.27 -36.55 26.92
CA GLN A 176 -17.49 -37.26 28.18
C GLN A 176 -18.88 -37.92 28.16
N VAL A 177 -19.00 -39.08 28.79
CA VAL A 177 -20.25 -39.85 28.86
C VAL A 177 -20.69 -40.01 30.32
N GLY A 178 -21.95 -39.64 30.60
CA GLY A 178 -22.55 -39.74 31.93
C GLY A 178 -23.91 -40.43 31.88
N THR A 179 -23.98 -41.66 32.39
CA THR A 179 -25.23 -42.43 32.48
C THR A 179 -26.04 -42.00 33.72
N ASN A 180 -27.23 -41.43 33.50
CA ASN A 180 -28.21 -41.13 34.55
C ASN A 180 -29.32 -42.19 34.54
N PRO A 181 -30.10 -42.36 35.64
CA PRO A 181 -31.15 -43.37 35.72
C PRO A 181 -32.28 -43.27 34.68
N THR A 182 -32.39 -42.15 33.97
CA THR A 182 -33.47 -41.84 33.01
C THR A 182 -32.98 -41.40 31.63
N PHE A 183 -31.66 -41.22 31.42
CA PHE A 183 -31.05 -40.86 30.13
C PHE A 183 -29.52 -41.00 30.19
N THR A 184 -28.86 -41.20 29.04
CA THR A 184 -27.39 -41.17 28.94
C THR A 184 -26.95 -39.86 28.28
N ARG A 185 -26.11 -39.08 28.96
CA ARG A 185 -25.59 -37.79 28.48
C ARG A 185 -24.26 -37.95 27.78
N LEU A 186 -24.14 -37.44 26.55
CA LEU A 186 -22.87 -37.21 25.85
C LEU A 186 -22.57 -35.71 25.90
N MET A 187 -21.39 -35.32 26.36
CA MET A 187 -20.99 -33.92 26.54
C MET A 187 -19.70 -33.62 25.76
N PHE A 188 -19.78 -32.76 24.75
CA PHE A 188 -18.66 -32.37 23.89
C PHE A 188 -18.14 -30.98 24.30
N THR A 189 -16.93 -30.91 24.86
CA THR A 189 -16.33 -29.66 25.37
C THR A 189 -15.81 -28.82 24.20
N THR A 190 -16.29 -27.59 24.04
CA THR A 190 -15.97 -26.72 22.88
C THR A 190 -16.17 -25.23 23.19
N ASP A 191 -15.39 -24.36 22.53
CA ASP A 191 -15.41 -22.91 22.73
C ASP A 191 -16.82 -22.32 22.45
N PRO A 192 -17.40 -21.48 23.35
CA PRO A 192 -18.71 -20.88 23.16
C PRO A 192 -18.91 -20.13 21.83
N ALA A 193 -17.84 -19.68 21.17
CA ALA A 193 -17.92 -19.03 19.85
C ALA A 193 -18.23 -20.01 18.69
N VAL A 194 -17.92 -21.30 18.85
CA VAL A 194 -18.17 -22.35 17.83
C VAL A 194 -19.66 -22.58 17.69
N LYS A 195 -20.19 -22.67 16.46
CA LYS A 195 -21.56 -23.11 16.21
C LYS A 195 -21.58 -24.61 15.97
N VAL A 196 -22.49 -25.28 16.66
CA VAL A 196 -22.77 -26.70 16.50
C VAL A 196 -24.20 -26.83 15.98
N THR A 197 -24.37 -27.62 14.92
CA THR A 197 -25.68 -28.05 14.42
C THR A 197 -25.77 -29.56 14.49
N HIS A 198 -26.98 -30.08 14.66
CA HIS A 198 -27.24 -31.52 14.65
C HIS A 198 -28.37 -31.84 13.68
N ASP A 199 -28.29 -33.01 13.06
CA ASP A 199 -29.30 -33.60 12.19
C ASP A 199 -29.48 -35.08 12.59
N ARG A 200 -30.70 -35.61 12.49
CA ARG A 200 -30.99 -37.03 12.70
C ARG A 200 -31.89 -37.54 11.57
N SER A 201 -31.34 -38.43 10.76
CA SER A 201 -32.02 -39.09 9.65
C SER A 201 -32.22 -40.57 9.99
N GLY A 202 -33.29 -40.87 10.72
CA GLY A 202 -33.60 -42.22 11.20
C GLY A 202 -32.63 -42.67 12.28
N GLU A 203 -31.93 -43.77 12.03
CA GLU A 203 -30.91 -44.32 12.94
C GLU A 203 -29.65 -43.45 12.99
N LYS A 204 -29.38 -42.65 11.96
CA LYS A 204 -28.12 -41.90 11.86
C LYS A 204 -28.21 -40.48 12.42
N VAL A 205 -27.29 -40.14 13.32
CA VAL A 205 -27.08 -38.80 13.87
C VAL A 205 -25.82 -38.18 13.24
N VAL A 206 -25.88 -36.88 12.93
CA VAL A 206 -24.75 -36.09 12.41
C VAL A 206 -24.64 -34.78 13.19
N LEU A 207 -23.43 -34.46 13.64
CA LEU A 207 -23.07 -33.20 14.29
C LEU A 207 -22.09 -32.45 13.39
N ASN A 208 -22.37 -31.18 13.08
CA ASN A 208 -21.47 -30.33 12.31
C ASN A 208 -21.03 -29.15 13.19
N PHE A 209 -19.71 -29.03 13.39
CA PHE A 209 -19.05 -27.93 14.07
C PHE A 209 -18.47 -26.98 13.00
N ASP A 210 -18.71 -25.67 13.09
CA ASP A 210 -18.28 -24.69 12.07
C ASP A 210 -16.77 -24.33 12.09
N VAL A 211 -15.96 -25.13 12.79
CA VAL A 211 -14.50 -25.02 12.90
C VAL A 211 -13.81 -26.37 12.68
N PRO A 212 -12.64 -26.40 12.02
CA PRO A 212 -11.92 -27.64 11.70
C PRO A 212 -11.08 -28.14 12.89
N VAL A 213 -11.75 -28.64 13.93
CA VAL A 213 -11.11 -29.16 15.15
C VAL A 213 -10.73 -30.64 14.99
N GLU A 214 -9.73 -31.10 15.74
CA GLU A 214 -9.35 -32.51 15.83
C GLU A 214 -10.23 -33.26 16.85
N PHE A 215 -10.66 -34.49 16.51
CA PHE A 215 -11.44 -35.38 17.37
C PHE A 215 -11.10 -36.84 17.03
N ASP A 216 -10.52 -37.58 17.98
CA ASP A 216 -10.24 -39.01 17.83
C ASP A 216 -11.51 -39.84 18.11
N ALA A 217 -12.19 -40.23 17.04
CA ALA A 217 -13.38 -41.08 17.13
C ALA A 217 -13.10 -42.51 17.65
N ARG A 218 -11.84 -42.99 17.66
CA ARG A 218 -11.47 -44.32 18.17
C ARG A 218 -11.29 -44.30 19.68
N GLU A 219 -10.65 -43.26 20.22
CA GLU A 219 -10.59 -43.06 21.67
C GLU A 219 -11.99 -42.81 22.24
N ALA A 220 -12.76 -41.94 21.58
CA ALA A 220 -14.14 -41.65 21.96
C ALA A 220 -15.05 -42.90 21.94
N LEU A 221 -14.94 -43.76 20.93
CA LEU A 221 -15.73 -44.99 20.82
C LEU A 221 -15.50 -45.94 22.02
N GLY A 222 -14.31 -45.93 22.63
CA GLY A 222 -14.02 -46.70 23.84
C GLY A 222 -14.74 -46.21 25.11
N GLN A 223 -15.39 -45.04 25.05
CA GLN A 223 -16.17 -44.45 26.15
C GLN A 223 -17.67 -44.37 25.83
N MET A 224 -18.10 -44.73 24.61
CA MET A 224 -19.50 -44.65 24.19
C MET A 224 -20.37 -45.74 24.84
N PRO A 225 -21.65 -45.45 25.10
CA PRO A 225 -22.60 -46.45 25.60
C PRO A 225 -23.01 -47.43 24.49
N GLU A 226 -23.53 -48.61 24.83
CA GLU A 226 -23.82 -49.69 23.86
C GLU A 226 -24.87 -49.31 22.79
N GLU A 227 -25.65 -48.25 23.03
CA GLU A 227 -26.62 -47.69 22.09
C GLU A 227 -25.99 -46.87 20.94
N VAL A 228 -24.76 -46.39 21.11
CA VAL A 228 -24.06 -45.54 20.13
C VAL A 228 -23.05 -46.36 19.34
N LYS A 229 -23.31 -46.52 18.04
CA LYS A 229 -22.55 -47.40 17.14
C LYS A 229 -21.93 -46.61 15.99
N ASN A 230 -20.93 -47.19 15.34
CA ASN A 230 -20.30 -46.66 14.12
C ASN A 230 -19.84 -45.19 14.21
N LEU A 231 -19.37 -44.75 15.38
CA LEU A 231 -18.84 -43.39 15.57
C LEU A 231 -17.67 -43.13 14.62
N ALA A 232 -17.82 -42.10 13.79
CA ALA A 232 -16.82 -41.65 12.83
C ALA A 232 -16.73 -40.13 12.81
N SER A 233 -15.51 -39.60 12.69
CA SER A 233 -15.24 -38.18 12.48
C SER A 233 -14.64 -37.92 11.09
N ARG A 234 -14.90 -36.73 10.57
CA ARG A 234 -14.32 -36.21 9.33
C ARG A 234 -14.12 -34.70 9.46
N THR A 235 -12.88 -34.30 9.73
CA THR A 235 -12.47 -32.90 9.61
C THR A 235 -12.41 -32.51 8.13
N THR A 236 -12.87 -31.30 7.82
CA THR A 236 -12.87 -30.69 6.47
C THR A 236 -12.27 -29.28 6.56
N ALA A 237 -12.03 -28.62 5.43
CA ALA A 237 -11.45 -27.27 5.42
C ALA A 237 -12.34 -26.17 6.05
N ASP A 238 -13.62 -26.48 6.29
CA ASP A 238 -14.66 -25.54 6.72
C ASP A 238 -15.46 -26.03 7.95
N GLY A 239 -15.03 -27.13 8.59
CA GLY A 239 -15.70 -27.67 9.78
C GLY A 239 -15.34 -29.11 10.11
N LEU A 240 -15.64 -29.54 11.34
CA LEU A 240 -15.58 -30.93 11.81
C LEU A 240 -16.98 -31.55 11.74
N VAL A 241 -17.10 -32.69 11.08
CA VAL A 241 -18.31 -33.52 11.08
C VAL A 241 -18.09 -34.76 11.94
N ILE A 242 -18.99 -35.04 12.87
CA ILE A 242 -19.06 -36.29 13.62
C ILE A 242 -20.38 -36.99 13.28
N SER A 243 -20.36 -38.29 13.02
CA SER A 243 -21.59 -39.06 12.81
C SER A 243 -21.53 -40.40 13.52
N PHE A 244 -22.67 -40.84 14.05
CA PHE A 244 -22.85 -42.14 14.69
C PHE A 244 -24.28 -42.65 14.42
N ASP A 245 -24.46 -43.95 14.61
CA ASP A 245 -25.76 -44.59 14.53
C ASP A 245 -26.31 -44.81 15.96
N LEU A 246 -27.59 -44.50 16.17
CA LEU A 246 -28.32 -44.51 17.43
C LEU A 246 -29.67 -45.21 17.22
N ASP A 247 -30.02 -46.11 18.12
CA ASP A 247 -31.27 -46.89 18.02
C ASP A 247 -32.51 -45.98 17.83
N PRO A 248 -33.37 -46.25 16.84
CA PRO A 248 -34.52 -45.39 16.52
C PRO A 248 -35.59 -45.34 17.61
N THR A 249 -35.52 -46.20 18.64
CA THR A 249 -36.42 -46.16 19.80
C THR A 249 -36.05 -45.12 20.87
N TYR A 250 -34.82 -44.58 20.84
CA TYR A 250 -34.37 -43.57 21.80
C TYR A 250 -34.68 -42.15 21.30
N ASP A 251 -35.23 -41.29 22.17
CA ASP A 251 -35.36 -39.85 21.95
C ASP A 251 -34.00 -39.15 22.12
N LEU A 252 -33.76 -38.06 21.38
CA LEU A 252 -32.47 -37.36 21.31
C LEU A 252 -32.69 -35.87 21.58
N ARG A 253 -32.12 -35.38 22.68
CA ARG A 253 -32.26 -33.97 23.10
C ARG A 253 -30.91 -33.28 23.05
N ALA A 254 -30.75 -32.34 22.14
CA ALA A 254 -29.53 -31.56 21.96
C ALA A 254 -29.69 -30.14 22.47
N PHE A 255 -28.75 -29.66 23.27
CA PHE A 255 -28.68 -28.27 23.75
C PHE A 255 -27.24 -27.86 24.08
N ARG A 256 -27.04 -26.59 24.44
CA ARG A 256 -25.74 -26.06 24.86
C ARG A 256 -25.75 -25.64 26.33
N GLU A 257 -24.68 -25.94 27.03
CA GLU A 257 -24.47 -25.65 28.45
C GLU A 257 -23.04 -25.07 28.57
N ASP A 258 -22.93 -23.75 28.73
CA ASP A 258 -21.69 -22.95 28.69
C ASP A 258 -20.69 -23.35 27.57
N SER A 259 -19.56 -23.95 27.93
CA SER A 259 -18.50 -24.42 27.02
C SER A 259 -18.66 -25.88 26.59
N SER A 260 -19.89 -26.40 26.61
CA SER A 260 -20.20 -27.78 26.24
C SER A 260 -21.45 -27.86 25.37
N TYR A 261 -21.40 -28.74 24.36
CA TYR A 261 -22.57 -29.14 23.58
C TYR A 261 -23.03 -30.52 24.06
N VAL A 262 -24.31 -30.64 24.41
CA VAL A 262 -24.86 -31.75 25.19
C VAL A 262 -25.90 -32.51 24.36
N LEU A 263 -25.82 -33.84 24.37
CA LEU A 263 -26.80 -34.76 23.80
C LEU A 263 -27.30 -35.71 24.89
N ASP A 264 -28.57 -35.60 25.29
CA ASP A 264 -29.21 -36.58 26.16
C ASP A 264 -29.93 -37.64 25.32
N LEU A 265 -29.54 -38.90 25.49
CA LEU A 265 -30.13 -40.10 24.89
C LEU A 265 -31.19 -40.67 25.85
N VAL A 266 -32.46 -40.58 25.48
CA VAL A 266 -33.59 -40.85 26.37
C VAL A 266 -34.30 -42.15 25.95
N PRO A 267 -34.27 -43.24 26.76
CA PRO A 267 -34.93 -44.50 26.43
C PRO A 267 -36.47 -44.37 26.48
N PRO A 268 -37.22 -45.15 25.69
CA PRO A 268 -38.65 -44.94 25.44
C PRO A 268 -39.55 -45.04 26.69
N ASP A 269 -39.22 -45.95 27.62
CA ASP A 269 -40.02 -46.21 28.82
C ASP A 269 -39.83 -45.16 29.96
N SER A 270 -38.99 -44.14 29.76
CA SER A 270 -38.70 -43.09 30.77
C SER A 270 -39.84 -42.07 30.98
N SER A 271 -40.96 -42.21 30.26
CA SER A 271 -41.97 -41.17 30.06
C SER A 271 -43.04 -41.02 31.18
N SER A 272 -42.66 -41.10 32.46
CA SER A 272 -43.60 -40.82 33.57
C SER A 272 -42.98 -40.35 34.90
N GLN A 273 -42.49 -39.10 34.96
CA GLN A 273 -42.88 -38.16 36.02
C GLN A 273 -42.37 -36.73 35.75
N ALA A 274 -43.28 -35.75 35.80
CA ALA A 274 -42.96 -34.34 35.83
C ALA A 274 -43.49 -33.71 37.13
N PRO A 275 -42.67 -32.93 37.85
CA PRO A 275 -43.15 -32.01 38.88
C PRO A 275 -42.97 -30.55 38.44
N ALA A 276 -44.03 -29.77 38.52
CA ALA A 276 -44.02 -28.32 38.45
C ALA A 276 -45.18 -27.77 39.30
N PRO A 277 -45.14 -26.49 39.71
CA PRO A 277 -43.99 -25.65 40.06
C PRO A 277 -44.05 -25.26 41.56
N LEU A 278 -43.05 -24.53 42.08
CA LEU A 278 -43.27 -23.56 43.16
C LEU A 278 -42.10 -22.56 43.26
N ALA A 279 -42.35 -21.40 43.85
CA ALA A 279 -41.39 -20.32 44.02
C ALA A 279 -41.56 -19.64 45.40
N VAL A 280 -40.69 -18.66 45.68
CA VAL A 280 -40.76 -17.66 46.77
C VAL A 280 -40.18 -18.08 48.14
N SER A 281 -39.09 -17.36 48.51
CA SER A 281 -38.62 -17.02 49.88
C SER A 281 -38.01 -18.11 50.80
N ALA A 282 -37.26 -17.76 51.87
CA ALA A 282 -36.28 -16.66 52.07
C ALA A 282 -35.57 -16.79 53.46
N LEU A 283 -34.23 -16.91 53.46
CA LEU A 283 -33.33 -16.55 54.59
C LEU A 283 -33.60 -17.30 55.94
N PRO A 284 -32.99 -16.93 57.10
CA PRO A 284 -31.62 -17.38 57.45
C PRO A 284 -31.42 -17.86 58.92
N GLN A 285 -30.13 -18.03 59.30
CA GLN A 285 -29.50 -17.99 60.65
C GLN A 285 -29.30 -19.28 61.50
N ASP A 286 -28.06 -19.37 62.03
CA ASP A 286 -27.56 -19.89 63.32
C ASP A 286 -27.80 -21.35 63.79
N ALA A 287 -26.93 -21.99 64.61
CA ALA A 287 -25.50 -21.83 64.93
C ALA A 287 -24.97 -23.02 65.79
N ALA A 288 -23.64 -23.18 65.90
CA ALA A 288 -22.84 -23.95 66.90
C ALA A 288 -23.03 -25.51 67.02
N VAL A 289 -22.04 -26.41 66.87
CA VAL A 289 -20.64 -26.58 67.41
C VAL A 289 -20.55 -27.36 68.75
N PRO A 290 -19.60 -28.32 68.97
CA PRO A 290 -18.78 -29.15 68.06
C PRO A 290 -19.23 -30.64 68.11
N PRO A 291 -18.63 -31.69 68.76
CA PRO A 291 -17.33 -31.91 69.48
C PRO A 291 -16.44 -33.10 69.00
N ALA A 292 -15.22 -33.17 69.57
CA ALA A 292 -14.32 -34.35 69.74
C ALA A 292 -13.53 -34.96 68.54
N ALA A 293 -12.31 -35.44 68.86
CA ALA A 293 -11.24 -36.02 68.00
C ALA A 293 -10.54 -37.17 68.81
N PRO A 294 -9.24 -37.58 68.70
CA PRO A 294 -8.15 -37.28 67.74
C PRO A 294 -7.17 -38.45 67.33
N GLY A 295 -6.25 -38.19 66.38
CA GLY A 295 -4.83 -38.65 66.43
C GLY A 295 -4.38 -39.89 65.61
N LEU A 296 -3.08 -40.13 65.33
CA LEU A 296 -1.84 -39.33 65.54
C LEU A 296 -0.61 -39.90 64.74
N THR A 297 0.27 -39.04 64.18
CA THR A 297 1.73 -39.25 63.85
C THR A 297 2.14 -40.30 62.76
N SER A 298 3.35 -40.30 62.15
CA SER A 298 4.63 -39.57 62.36
C SER A 298 5.43 -39.25 61.06
N ALA A 299 6.53 -38.48 61.18
CA ALA A 299 7.59 -38.22 60.16
C ALA A 299 8.80 -39.21 60.36
N PRO A 300 10.06 -39.06 59.83
CA PRO A 300 10.70 -37.97 59.05
C PRO A 300 11.75 -38.30 57.92
N ALA A 301 12.16 -37.23 57.20
CA ALA A 301 13.45 -36.84 56.56
C ALA A 301 14.61 -37.83 56.18
N ALA A 302 15.33 -37.55 55.05
CA ALA A 302 16.75 -37.08 54.98
C ALA A 302 17.57 -37.48 53.70
N GLU A 303 18.23 -36.47 53.09
CA GLU A 303 19.53 -36.43 52.34
C GLU A 303 19.96 -37.47 51.26
N ARG A 304 20.41 -36.98 50.07
CA ARG A 304 21.85 -36.88 49.65
C ARG A 304 22.08 -36.34 48.21
N SER A 305 23.30 -35.84 47.95
CA SER A 305 23.86 -35.38 46.65
C SER A 305 25.41 -35.41 46.72
N PRO A 306 26.22 -35.11 45.66
CA PRO A 306 25.98 -34.92 44.22
C PRO A 306 26.62 -36.12 43.41
N PRO A 307 27.74 -36.12 42.62
CA PRO A 307 28.46 -35.11 41.79
C PRO A 307 29.01 -35.54 40.38
N ILE A 308 28.97 -34.59 39.42
CA ILE A 308 30.06 -34.18 38.47
C ILE A 308 30.60 -35.14 37.35
N ALA A 309 30.41 -34.69 36.09
CA ALA A 309 31.25 -34.84 34.86
C ALA A 309 31.46 -36.26 34.22
N THR A 310 31.96 -36.45 32.97
CA THR A 310 32.76 -35.56 32.08
C THR A 310 32.68 -35.93 30.56
N GLN A 311 32.96 -34.95 29.68
CA GLN A 311 33.51 -35.05 28.29
C GLN A 311 32.75 -35.76 27.13
N GLY A 312 32.87 -35.22 25.90
CA GLY A 312 32.52 -35.91 24.65
C GLY A 312 32.12 -35.04 23.44
N ALA A 313 33.11 -34.53 22.67
CA ALA A 313 32.95 -33.96 21.30
C ALA A 313 33.80 -34.83 20.33
N PRO A 314 33.70 -34.77 18.97
CA PRO A 314 33.25 -33.63 18.14
C PRO A 314 32.51 -33.99 16.82
N ALA A 315 32.51 -33.03 15.87
CA ALA A 315 32.36 -33.12 14.40
C ALA A 315 31.03 -32.62 13.76
N VAL A 316 31.16 -31.99 12.59
CA VAL A 316 30.12 -31.41 11.72
C VAL A 316 30.25 -32.06 10.32
N PRO A 317 29.18 -32.16 9.51
CA PRO A 317 28.90 -31.07 8.57
C PRO A 317 27.40 -30.77 8.31
N MET A 318 27.16 -29.61 7.69
CA MET A 318 25.90 -29.19 7.02
C MET A 318 25.73 -29.96 5.65
N PRO A 319 24.63 -29.85 4.84
CA PRO A 319 23.73 -28.67 4.70
C PRO A 319 22.26 -28.87 4.23
N VAL A 320 21.58 -27.73 3.97
CA VAL A 320 20.34 -27.49 3.19
C VAL A 320 19.00 -28.08 3.67
N ALA A 321 18.04 -27.20 4.05
CA ALA A 321 16.77 -27.00 3.32
C ALA A 321 15.85 -25.94 3.96
N ARG A 322 15.27 -25.06 3.13
CA ARG A 322 14.01 -24.32 3.38
C ARG A 322 13.02 -24.81 2.31
N PRO A 323 11.72 -24.92 2.57
CA PRO A 323 10.85 -23.84 2.07
C PRO A 323 9.65 -23.52 2.98
N ALA A 324 9.44 -22.24 3.26
CA ALA A 324 8.11 -21.69 3.56
C ALA A 324 7.58 -21.05 2.26
N GLN A 325 6.29 -21.20 1.94
CA GLN A 325 5.78 -20.88 0.60
C GLN A 325 4.48 -20.04 0.63
N ARG A 326 4.55 -18.88 -0.03
CA ARG A 326 3.45 -18.07 -0.63
C ARG A 326 2.27 -17.63 0.26
N ALA A 327 2.17 -16.30 0.42
CA ALA A 327 1.04 -15.52 -0.11
C ALA A 327 1.64 -14.57 -1.19
N SER A 328 1.14 -14.38 -2.41
CA SER A 328 -0.22 -14.22 -2.98
C SER A 328 -0.81 -12.81 -2.74
N ALA A 329 -0.64 -11.95 -3.75
CA ALA A 329 -1.28 -10.63 -3.86
C ALA A 329 -2.73 -10.73 -4.39
N PRO A 330 -3.39 -9.59 -4.63
CA PRO A 330 -3.67 -9.28 -6.05
C PRO A 330 -3.34 -7.85 -6.47
N ALA A 331 -3.20 -7.66 -7.79
CA ALA A 331 -3.15 -6.39 -8.51
C ALA A 331 -4.60 -5.92 -8.85
N SER A 332 -4.90 -4.84 -9.58
CA SER A 332 -4.10 -4.06 -10.53
C SER A 332 -4.61 -2.61 -10.67
N GLN A 333 -3.75 -1.74 -11.19
CA GLN A 333 -4.15 -0.73 -12.18
C GLN A 333 -3.19 -0.84 -13.37
N GLU A 334 -3.72 -0.72 -14.59
CA GLU A 334 -2.95 -0.72 -15.82
C GLU A 334 -3.23 0.57 -16.60
N THR A 335 -2.17 1.30 -16.94
CA THR A 335 -2.25 2.57 -17.67
C THR A 335 -2.46 2.34 -19.16
N ALA A 336 -3.46 3.01 -19.72
CA ALA A 336 -3.64 3.24 -21.16
C ALA A 336 -2.72 4.40 -21.65
N PRO A 337 -2.48 4.55 -22.97
CA PRO A 337 -1.27 5.19 -23.49
C PRO A 337 -1.43 6.63 -23.99
N GLU A 338 -0.28 7.29 -24.18
CA GLU A 338 -0.14 8.53 -24.96
C GLU A 338 0.65 8.23 -26.27
N PRO A 339 0.37 8.90 -27.41
CA PRO A 339 0.95 8.51 -28.71
C PRO A 339 2.37 9.03 -28.96
N ALA A 340 3.14 8.30 -29.78
CA ALA A 340 4.48 8.70 -30.21
C ALA A 340 4.48 9.54 -31.50
N ALA A 341 5.18 10.68 -31.43
CA ALA A 341 5.96 11.39 -32.46
C ALA A 341 5.59 11.29 -33.96
N GLN A 342 5.52 12.46 -34.60
CA GLN A 342 6.15 12.71 -35.90
C GLN A 342 7.36 13.64 -35.64
N ALA A 343 8.60 13.24 -35.90
CA ALA A 343 9.27 13.02 -37.19
C ALA A 343 10.11 14.27 -37.57
N ALA A 344 11.30 14.07 -38.12
CA ALA A 344 12.40 15.03 -38.03
C ALA A 344 13.01 15.44 -39.38
N ALA A 345 14.00 16.35 -39.30
CA ALA A 345 14.94 16.80 -40.34
C ALA A 345 14.39 17.81 -41.39
N PRO A 346 15.27 18.57 -42.08
CA PRO A 346 16.73 18.63 -41.95
C PRO A 346 17.30 20.03 -41.59
N GLU A 347 18.54 20.04 -41.10
CA GLU A 347 19.48 21.17 -41.15
C GLU A 347 20.29 21.08 -42.47
N PRO A 348 20.79 22.18 -43.05
CA PRO A 348 22.24 22.42 -42.94
C PRO A 348 22.71 23.90 -43.02
N GLU A 349 24.01 24.08 -42.74
CA GLU A 349 24.88 25.24 -43.04
C GLU A 349 24.59 26.58 -42.30
N THR A 350 25.60 27.35 -41.82
CA THR A 350 27.04 27.37 -42.17
C THR A 350 27.97 27.61 -40.95
N THR A 351 29.30 27.52 -41.19
CA THR A 351 30.48 27.91 -40.38
C THR A 351 30.36 29.25 -39.61
N GLU A 352 31.13 29.55 -38.54
CA GLU A 352 32.61 29.45 -38.39
C GLU A 352 33.07 29.36 -36.90
N ALA A 353 34.38 29.50 -36.59
CA ALA A 353 35.00 28.99 -35.36
C ALA A 353 35.85 29.98 -34.52
N ALA A 354 36.33 29.50 -33.35
CA ALA A 354 37.42 29.99 -32.47
C ALA A 354 37.11 30.86 -31.23
N LYS A 355 38.04 30.81 -30.25
CA LYS A 355 38.07 31.32 -28.85
C LYS A 355 39.52 31.74 -28.50
N PRO A 356 39.87 32.38 -27.35
CA PRO A 356 39.07 33.10 -26.33
C PRO A 356 39.43 34.63 -26.30
N PRO A 357 40.34 35.28 -25.51
CA PRO A 357 40.91 35.07 -24.14
C PRO A 357 40.88 36.30 -23.15
N ALA A 358 40.78 36.00 -21.84
CA ALA A 358 41.49 36.62 -20.68
C ALA A 358 41.13 38.02 -20.07
N ALA A 359 41.59 38.17 -18.80
CA ALA A 359 41.58 39.30 -17.84
C ALA A 359 40.20 39.70 -17.22
N GLN A 360 39.88 39.62 -15.90
CA GLN A 360 40.54 39.55 -14.57
C GLN A 360 40.64 40.87 -13.76
N ALA A 361 40.09 40.80 -12.52
CA ALA A 361 40.56 41.45 -11.27
C ALA A 361 40.36 42.98 -11.11
N PRO A 362 40.41 43.56 -9.88
CA PRO A 362 40.87 42.97 -8.60
C PRO A 362 39.89 43.07 -7.40
N ARG A 363 40.43 42.72 -6.22
CA ARG A 363 39.81 42.64 -4.88
C ARG A 363 40.84 43.19 -3.88
N GLU A 364 40.46 44.05 -2.94
CA GLU A 364 41.31 44.38 -1.78
C GLU A 364 40.50 44.93 -0.59
N GLU A 365 41.08 44.84 0.60
CA GLU A 365 40.53 45.06 1.95
C GLU A 365 41.72 45.50 2.85
N PRO A 366 41.56 46.29 3.95
CA PRO A 366 42.08 45.77 5.24
C PRO A 366 41.54 46.38 6.59
N VAL A 367 41.23 45.50 7.56
CA VAL A 367 41.33 45.59 9.06
C VAL A 367 40.78 46.78 9.90
N ALA A 368 40.80 46.62 11.24
CA ALA A 368 40.01 47.37 12.25
C ALA A 368 40.75 47.70 13.58
N ALA A 369 40.18 48.58 14.42
CA ALA A 369 40.55 48.89 15.82
C ALA A 369 39.51 49.82 16.52
N VAL A 370 39.41 50.01 17.85
CA VAL A 370 39.50 49.11 19.04
C VAL A 370 38.99 49.84 20.33
N GLU A 371 38.72 49.10 21.42
CA GLU A 371 38.58 49.52 22.86
C GLU A 371 37.34 50.29 23.40
N ALA A 372 37.15 50.17 24.73
CA ALA A 372 36.09 50.74 25.59
C ALA A 372 36.63 51.02 27.03
N PRO A 373 35.99 51.88 27.85
CA PRO A 373 35.19 51.45 29.03
C PRO A 373 33.91 52.32 29.26
N ALA A 374 32.91 52.08 30.13
CA ALA A 374 32.62 51.23 31.31
C ALA A 374 32.68 51.94 32.71
N MET A 375 31.64 51.68 33.55
CA MET A 375 31.56 51.92 35.02
C MET A 375 31.47 53.39 35.54
N VAL A 376 30.89 53.78 36.71
CA VAL A 376 30.24 53.11 37.88
C VAL A 376 28.99 53.93 38.35
N ALA A 377 28.27 53.46 39.39
CA ALA A 377 27.19 54.12 40.17
C ALA A 377 27.69 55.31 41.08
N GLU A 378 26.97 55.94 42.02
CA GLU A 378 25.77 55.55 42.81
C GLU A 378 25.07 56.75 43.54
N GLU A 379 23.96 56.46 44.23
CA GLU A 379 23.38 57.10 45.44
C GLU A 379 22.21 58.16 45.39
N ASN A 380 21.16 57.82 46.16
CA ASN A 380 20.09 58.64 46.81
C ASN A 380 18.94 59.34 46.05
N LYS A 381 17.87 58.54 45.84
CA LYS A 381 16.51 58.65 46.45
C LYS A 381 15.45 59.69 46.03
N GLU A 382 14.29 59.13 45.68
CA GLU A 382 12.90 59.44 46.12
C GLU A 382 12.35 60.89 46.05
N ALA A 383 11.17 61.17 45.45
CA ALA A 383 10.18 60.29 44.80
C ALA A 383 9.18 61.04 43.88
N THR A 384 8.37 60.25 43.15
CA THR A 384 7.05 60.54 42.53
C THR A 384 6.89 61.48 41.31
N ASP A 385 6.30 60.87 40.27
CA ASP A 385 5.29 61.38 39.31
C ASP A 385 5.71 62.10 37.99
N LYS A 386 4.76 62.15 37.02
CA LYS A 386 5.02 62.21 35.56
C LYS A 386 3.99 63.02 34.75
N PRO A 387 4.43 64.08 34.03
CA PRO A 387 3.83 64.55 32.77
C PRO A 387 4.89 64.62 31.62
N ALA A 388 4.62 64.53 30.30
CA ALA A 388 3.62 65.16 29.41
C ALA A 388 3.88 66.67 29.20
N VAL A 389 3.88 67.29 28.00
CA VAL A 389 3.64 66.96 26.56
C VAL A 389 4.39 68.03 25.70
N PRO A 390 4.46 68.08 24.33
CA PRO A 390 3.63 67.46 23.27
C PRO A 390 4.45 66.90 22.05
N SER A 391 3.87 66.88 20.85
CA SER A 391 4.53 66.79 19.53
C SER A 391 3.64 67.44 18.44
N VAL A 392 4.20 67.83 17.28
CA VAL A 392 3.51 68.63 16.24
C VAL A 392 3.19 67.79 14.99
N SER A 393 2.08 68.11 14.34
CA SER A 393 1.54 67.43 13.15
C SER A 393 2.40 67.56 11.88
N VAL A 394 2.35 66.53 11.04
CA VAL A 394 2.52 66.64 9.59
C VAL A 394 1.22 66.18 8.94
N GLU A 395 0.70 66.95 7.99
CA GLU A 395 -0.55 66.67 7.30
C GLU A 395 -0.29 65.70 6.13
N ALA A 396 -0.78 64.47 6.26
CA ALA A 396 -0.72 63.46 5.20
C ALA A 396 -2.09 63.35 4.51
N ALA A 397 -2.10 63.34 3.18
CA ALA A 397 -3.30 63.12 2.40
C ALA A 397 -3.90 61.73 2.72
N PRO A 398 -5.25 61.57 2.70
CA PRO A 398 -5.88 60.30 3.01
C PRO A 398 -5.45 59.22 2.00
N PRO A 399 -5.20 57.97 2.44
CA PRO A 399 -5.07 56.85 1.51
C PRO A 399 -6.35 56.73 0.69
N ALA A 400 -6.22 56.52 -0.62
CA ALA A 400 -7.37 56.33 -1.49
C ALA A 400 -8.22 55.15 -0.99
N ALA A 401 -9.54 55.32 -0.99
CA ALA A 401 -10.46 54.27 -0.57
C ALA A 401 -10.27 53.04 -1.46
N ALA A 402 -9.63 52.00 -0.92
CA ALA A 402 -9.51 50.73 -1.59
C ALA A 402 -10.91 50.15 -1.77
N THR A 403 -11.34 49.97 -3.01
CA THR A 403 -12.64 49.36 -3.30
C THR A 403 -12.59 47.85 -3.02
N PRO A 404 -13.71 47.24 -2.62
CA PRO A 404 -13.87 45.79 -2.71
C PRO A 404 -13.50 45.28 -4.09
N SER A 405 -12.99 44.05 -4.16
CA SER A 405 -12.63 43.41 -5.42
C SER A 405 -12.79 41.90 -5.34
N VAL A 406 -12.79 41.23 -6.48
CA VAL A 406 -12.75 39.78 -6.60
C VAL A 406 -11.49 39.37 -7.35
N ARG A 407 -10.83 38.32 -6.85
CA ARG A 407 -9.77 37.61 -7.58
C ARG A 407 -10.13 36.11 -7.63
N ARG A 408 -9.85 35.44 -8.75
CA ARG A 408 -9.93 33.97 -8.83
C ARG A 408 -8.55 33.38 -8.56
N VAL A 409 -8.49 32.45 -7.61
CA VAL A 409 -7.26 31.76 -7.21
C VAL A 409 -7.54 30.26 -7.29
N ARG A 410 -7.02 29.61 -8.34
CA ARG A 410 -7.42 28.23 -8.72
C ARG A 410 -8.95 28.15 -8.85
N ASP A 411 -9.57 27.18 -8.19
CA ASP A 411 -11.02 26.90 -8.20
C ASP A 411 -11.79 27.66 -7.09
N ALA A 412 -11.20 28.72 -6.52
CA ALA A 412 -11.80 29.57 -5.51
C ALA A 412 -12.05 31.01 -6.00
N LEU A 413 -13.23 31.54 -5.69
CA LEU A 413 -13.58 32.95 -5.81
C LEU A 413 -13.22 33.65 -4.49
N GLU A 414 -12.21 34.52 -4.50
CA GLU A 414 -11.80 35.28 -3.33
C GLU A 414 -12.37 36.70 -3.39
N ILE A 415 -13.28 37.01 -2.46
CA ILE A 415 -13.83 38.34 -2.23
C ILE A 415 -12.89 39.07 -1.28
N VAL A 416 -12.29 40.16 -1.75
CA VAL A 416 -11.28 40.95 -1.04
C VAL A 416 -11.94 42.23 -0.52
N LEU A 417 -12.06 42.34 0.80
CA LEU A 417 -12.79 43.39 1.52
C LEU A 417 -11.82 44.25 2.36
N PRO A 418 -11.25 45.32 1.79
CA PRO A 418 -10.33 46.21 2.51
C PRO A 418 -11.09 47.16 3.45
N PHE A 419 -10.46 47.51 4.58
CA PHE A 419 -10.98 48.47 5.55
C PHE A 419 -9.88 49.45 5.99
N PRO A 420 -10.23 50.67 6.47
CA PRO A 420 -9.25 51.61 7.05
C PRO A 420 -8.59 51.10 8.35
N GLN A 421 -9.27 50.18 9.04
CA GLN A 421 -8.79 49.35 10.15
C GLN A 421 -9.67 48.10 10.16
N ARG A 422 -9.12 46.90 10.32
CA ARG A 422 -9.91 45.66 10.27
C ARG A 422 -10.99 45.61 11.38
N PRO A 423 -12.28 45.53 11.02
CA PRO A 423 -13.35 45.35 12.00
C PRO A 423 -13.47 43.89 12.43
N ALA A 424 -14.06 43.66 13.61
CA ALA A 424 -14.47 42.33 14.04
C ALA A 424 -15.54 41.79 13.07
N ALA A 425 -15.44 40.51 12.70
CA ALA A 425 -16.29 39.92 11.67
C ALA A 425 -16.88 38.56 12.07
N ALA A 426 -18.02 38.22 11.46
CA ALA A 426 -18.58 36.88 11.43
C ALA A 426 -19.01 36.53 10.00
N VAL A 427 -18.73 35.30 9.57
CA VAL A 427 -18.99 34.81 8.21
C VAL A 427 -19.48 33.38 8.29
N PHE A 428 -20.67 33.11 7.77
CA PHE A 428 -21.32 31.81 7.84
C PHE A 428 -22.25 31.57 6.64
N MET A 429 -22.49 30.30 6.33
CA MET A 429 -23.51 29.91 5.36
C MET A 429 -24.81 29.61 6.11
N ARG A 430 -25.93 30.06 5.55
CA ARG A 430 -27.26 29.57 5.90
C ARG A 430 -27.97 29.14 4.62
N ASP A 431 -28.25 27.84 4.51
CA ASP A 431 -28.85 27.18 3.35
C ASP A 431 -28.09 27.43 2.03
N SER A 432 -28.39 28.51 1.31
CA SER A 432 -27.63 28.96 0.12
C SER A 432 -27.27 30.44 0.16
N THR A 433 -27.38 31.09 1.32
CA THR A 433 -26.97 32.49 1.53
C THR A 433 -25.69 32.55 2.37
N LEU A 434 -24.65 33.19 1.84
CA LEU A 434 -23.50 33.62 2.62
C LEU A 434 -23.87 34.89 3.40
N TRP A 435 -23.79 34.82 4.73
CA TRP A 435 -23.88 35.98 5.61
C TRP A 435 -22.47 36.47 5.95
N MET A 436 -22.23 37.76 5.77
CA MET A 436 -21.01 38.46 6.20
C MET A 436 -21.41 39.67 7.06
N VAL A 437 -20.91 39.71 8.29
CA VAL A 437 -21.31 40.67 9.33
C VAL A 437 -20.05 41.32 9.90
N PHE A 438 -19.96 42.64 9.84
CA PHE A 438 -18.77 43.41 10.26
C PHE A 438 -19.16 44.51 11.23
N ASP A 439 -18.50 44.61 12.39
CA ASP A 439 -18.66 45.75 13.30
C ASP A 439 -17.91 46.98 12.78
N SER A 440 -18.51 47.61 11.76
CA SER A 440 -18.04 48.83 11.12
C SER A 440 -19.20 49.64 10.55
N ASN A 441 -19.06 50.97 10.51
CA ASN A 441 -19.90 51.89 9.75
C ASN A 441 -19.40 52.12 8.31
N HIS A 442 -18.31 51.46 7.90
CA HIS A 442 -17.74 51.61 6.57
C HIS A 442 -18.57 50.84 5.53
N ALA A 443 -19.54 51.52 4.93
CA ALA A 443 -20.30 51.00 3.80
C ALA A 443 -19.37 50.69 2.61
N PHE A 444 -19.66 49.60 1.92
CA PHE A 444 -18.94 49.14 0.73
C PHE A 444 -19.97 48.72 -0.33
N ASP A 445 -19.63 48.78 -1.61
CA ASP A 445 -20.48 48.24 -2.68
C ASP A 445 -20.00 46.86 -3.11
N LEU A 446 -20.95 45.94 -3.28
CA LEU A 446 -20.77 44.55 -3.69
C LEU A 446 -21.64 44.19 -4.90
N GLY A 447 -22.35 45.14 -5.51
CA GLY A 447 -23.21 44.88 -6.68
C GLY A 447 -22.45 44.24 -7.85
N PHE A 448 -21.17 44.59 -8.02
CA PHE A 448 -20.25 44.00 -9.01
C PHE A 448 -20.11 42.47 -8.90
N LEU A 449 -20.39 41.87 -7.73
CA LEU A 449 -20.34 40.42 -7.55
C LEU A 449 -21.38 39.67 -8.40
N LEU A 450 -22.45 40.33 -8.84
CA LEU A 450 -23.44 39.73 -9.74
C LEU A 450 -22.84 39.42 -11.12
N ASP A 451 -22.01 40.32 -11.65
CA ASP A 451 -21.34 40.16 -12.93
C ASP A 451 -20.03 39.34 -12.79
N ASP A 452 -19.14 39.76 -11.88
CA ASP A 452 -17.78 39.20 -11.76
C ASP A 452 -17.72 37.79 -11.16
N SER A 453 -18.78 37.33 -10.48
CA SER A 453 -18.84 35.94 -9.97
C SER A 453 -19.08 34.90 -11.07
N SER A 454 -19.40 35.33 -12.31
CA SER A 454 -19.84 34.46 -13.42
C SER A 454 -21.03 33.56 -13.06
N GLY A 455 -22.02 34.12 -12.35
CA GLY A 455 -23.25 33.42 -11.97
C GLY A 455 -23.17 32.56 -10.71
N LEU A 456 -22.03 32.51 -10.03
CA LEU A 456 -21.92 31.84 -8.71
C LEU A 456 -22.69 32.60 -7.63
N ILE A 457 -22.83 33.93 -7.75
CA ILE A 457 -23.66 34.77 -6.88
C ILE A 457 -24.83 35.31 -7.69
N SER A 458 -26.05 35.05 -7.23
CA SER A 458 -27.30 35.38 -7.94
C SER A 458 -28.09 36.55 -7.34
N ASN A 459 -27.81 36.92 -6.08
CA ASN A 459 -28.38 38.09 -5.42
C ASN A 459 -27.38 38.65 -4.39
N VAL A 460 -27.39 39.97 -4.20
CA VAL A 460 -26.52 40.72 -3.28
C VAL A 460 -27.36 41.73 -2.52
N GLU A 461 -27.66 41.43 -1.26
CA GLU A 461 -28.38 42.34 -0.36
C GLU A 461 -27.44 42.91 0.69
N GLN A 462 -27.48 44.23 0.88
CA GLN A 462 -26.66 44.94 1.87
C GLN A 462 -27.51 45.81 2.78
N SER A 463 -27.09 45.92 4.05
CA SER A 463 -27.76 46.74 5.05
C SER A 463 -26.77 47.20 6.13
N ALA A 464 -27.01 48.38 6.69
CA ALA A 464 -26.23 48.95 7.80
C ALA A 464 -27.16 49.17 9.00
N THR A 465 -26.86 48.53 10.13
CA THR A 465 -27.70 48.57 11.33
C THR A 465 -26.85 48.74 12.58
N GLY A 466 -27.05 49.83 13.33
CA GLY A 466 -26.57 49.97 14.71
C GLY A 466 -25.04 49.85 14.91
N GLY A 467 -24.23 50.28 13.95
CA GLY A 467 -22.77 50.13 13.98
C GLY A 467 -22.22 48.89 13.28
N THR A 468 -23.05 48.14 12.56
CA THR A 468 -22.68 46.90 11.87
C THR A 468 -23.11 46.95 10.40
N GLN A 469 -22.19 46.64 9.49
CA GLN A 469 -22.44 46.42 8.07
C GLN A 469 -22.71 44.93 7.84
N ILE A 470 -23.81 44.62 7.14
CA ILE A 470 -24.27 43.25 6.88
C ILE A 470 -24.45 43.08 5.37
N ALA A 471 -23.78 42.08 4.79
CA ALA A 471 -23.97 41.64 3.42
C ALA A 471 -24.48 40.19 3.39
N ARG A 472 -25.47 39.94 2.53
CA ARG A 472 -26.07 38.63 2.27
C ARG A 472 -25.96 38.32 0.78
N LEU A 473 -25.18 37.30 0.43
CA LEU A 473 -24.94 36.88 -0.95
C LEU A 473 -25.63 35.54 -1.20
N THR A 474 -26.58 35.47 -2.13
CA THR A 474 -27.20 34.19 -2.49
C THR A 474 -26.29 33.47 -3.49
N VAL A 475 -25.78 32.31 -3.10
CA VAL A 475 -24.84 31.49 -3.88
C VAL A 475 -25.63 30.43 -4.64
N THR A 476 -25.41 30.32 -5.94
CA THR A 476 -26.17 29.45 -6.85
C THR A 476 -25.86 27.96 -6.64
N GLU A 477 -24.71 27.64 -6.03
CA GLU A 477 -24.21 26.28 -5.79
C GLU A 477 -23.54 26.18 -4.41
N PRO A 478 -23.57 25.02 -3.73
CA PRO A 478 -22.89 24.84 -2.45
C PRO A 478 -21.36 24.87 -2.62
N ARG A 479 -20.71 25.86 -2.00
CA ARG A 479 -19.24 26.02 -1.98
C ARG A 479 -18.71 26.03 -0.55
N LEU A 480 -17.50 25.52 -0.34
CA LEU A 480 -16.79 25.62 0.93
C LEU A 480 -16.28 27.05 1.13
N ILE A 481 -16.31 27.53 2.37
CA ILE A 481 -15.98 28.92 2.73
C ILE A 481 -14.81 28.93 3.71
N SER A 482 -13.81 29.77 3.44
CA SER A 482 -12.72 30.09 4.37
C SER A 482 -12.49 31.59 4.45
N VAL A 483 -12.01 32.08 5.60
CA VAL A 483 -11.82 33.53 5.86
C VAL A 483 -10.42 33.79 6.41
N ILE A 484 -9.68 34.66 5.72
CA ILE A 484 -8.27 34.96 5.97
C ILE A 484 -8.09 36.46 6.19
N PRO A 485 -7.42 36.90 7.28
CA PRO A 485 -7.03 38.30 7.47
C PRO A 485 -5.69 38.63 6.78
N GLU A 486 -5.71 39.39 5.68
CA GLU A 486 -4.51 39.97 5.03
C GLU A 486 -4.36 41.46 5.44
N GLY A 487 -3.29 41.91 6.09
CA GLY A 487 -3.08 43.35 6.38
C GLY A 487 -4.17 43.96 7.29
N ASP A 488 -5.00 44.87 6.77
CA ASP A 488 -6.28 45.35 7.37
C ASP A 488 -7.54 44.87 6.60
N THR A 489 -7.34 44.01 5.60
CA THR A 489 -8.34 43.43 4.70
C THR A 489 -8.89 42.11 5.26
N TRP A 490 -10.16 41.83 4.96
CA TRP A 490 -10.74 40.49 5.07
C TRP A 490 -10.81 39.84 3.68
N VAL A 491 -10.27 38.64 3.52
CA VAL A 491 -10.43 37.83 2.31
C VAL A 491 -11.38 36.66 2.61
N VAL A 492 -12.46 36.57 1.86
CA VAL A 492 -13.47 35.51 1.97
C VAL A 492 -13.43 34.66 0.70
N ALA A 493 -12.96 33.42 0.82
CA ALA A 493 -12.83 32.49 -0.30
C ALA A 493 -14.03 31.55 -0.37
N LEU A 494 -14.59 31.37 -1.57
CA LEU A 494 -15.63 30.38 -1.89
C LEU A 494 -15.11 29.42 -2.96
N GLY A 495 -15.00 28.11 -2.68
CA GLY A 495 -14.45 27.14 -3.64
C GLY A 495 -14.88 25.68 -3.37
N GLU A 496 -14.37 24.74 -4.17
CA GLU A 496 -14.57 23.29 -3.93
C GLU A 496 -13.61 22.71 -2.90
N THR A 497 -12.51 23.40 -2.66
CA THR A 497 -11.51 23.06 -1.66
C THR A 497 -11.30 24.24 -0.71
N VAL A 498 -11.03 23.93 0.55
CA VAL A 498 -10.70 24.94 1.57
C VAL A 498 -9.22 25.30 1.41
N VAL A 499 -8.95 26.57 1.12
CA VAL A 499 -7.57 27.07 0.92
C VAL A 499 -6.83 27.16 2.26
N ASP A 500 -7.51 27.59 3.32
CA ASP A 500 -7.02 27.57 4.71
C ASP A 500 -8.17 27.23 5.68
N PRO A 501 -8.07 26.16 6.50
CA PRO A 501 -9.17 25.73 7.37
C PRO A 501 -9.26 26.56 8.65
N SER A 502 -10.45 27.15 8.89
CA SER A 502 -10.74 27.90 10.12
C SER A 502 -10.52 27.08 11.38
N ARG A 503 -9.85 27.67 12.37
CA ARG A 503 -9.58 27.07 13.68
C ARG A 503 -10.91 26.81 14.41
N PRO A 504 -11.12 25.60 14.98
CA PRO A 504 -12.41 25.23 15.56
C PRO A 504 -12.71 25.98 16.87
N ILE A 505 -13.91 26.54 16.95
CA ILE A 505 -14.54 27.00 18.19
C ILE A 505 -15.32 25.83 18.81
N TYR A 506 -15.08 25.57 20.09
CA TYR A 506 -15.78 24.55 20.86
C TYR A 506 -16.75 25.19 21.85
N LEU A 507 -18.03 24.82 21.77
CA LEU A 507 -19.03 25.13 22.80
C LEU A 507 -19.05 24.01 23.84
N SER A 508 -19.10 24.38 25.13
CA SER A 508 -19.08 23.44 26.27
C SER A 508 -20.25 23.71 27.21
N PRO A 509 -20.98 22.69 27.68
CA PRO A 509 -21.94 22.84 28.78
C PRO A 509 -21.29 23.39 30.06
N GLY A 510 -22.06 24.07 30.89
CA GLY A 510 -21.63 24.57 32.19
C GLY A 510 -22.71 25.39 32.90
N PHE A 511 -22.34 26.15 33.93
CA PHE A 511 -23.27 26.98 34.71
C PHE A 511 -22.89 28.46 34.64
N ALA A 512 -23.90 29.33 34.51
CA ALA A 512 -23.75 30.78 34.54
C ALA A 512 -23.35 31.26 35.94
N ALA A 513 -22.99 32.54 36.07
CA ALA A 513 -22.56 33.12 37.35
C ALA A 513 -23.67 33.13 38.44
N ASP A 514 -24.93 32.96 38.04
CA ASP A 514 -26.11 32.81 38.89
C ASP A 514 -26.50 31.34 39.20
N GLY A 515 -25.73 30.37 38.68
CA GLY A 515 -25.97 28.94 38.86
C GLY A 515 -26.94 28.31 37.86
N ARG A 516 -27.48 29.03 36.87
CA ARG A 516 -28.35 28.46 35.83
C ARG A 516 -27.56 27.69 34.77
N ALA A 517 -28.14 26.62 34.23
CA ALA A 517 -27.53 25.83 33.16
C ALA A 517 -27.31 26.69 31.89
N SER A 518 -26.11 26.59 31.32
CA SER A 518 -25.57 27.48 30.29
C SER A 518 -24.66 26.72 29.31
N VAL A 519 -24.40 27.30 28.15
CA VAL A 519 -23.34 26.84 27.24
C VAL A 519 -22.31 27.95 27.09
N ARG A 520 -21.02 27.60 27.21
CA ARG A 520 -19.91 28.53 27.28
C ARG A 520 -18.79 28.20 26.30
N THR A 521 -18.04 29.22 25.92
CA THR A 521 -16.76 29.07 25.20
C THR A 521 -15.82 30.22 25.50
N THR A 522 -14.52 29.95 25.60
CA THR A 522 -13.49 30.96 25.83
C THR A 522 -12.93 31.46 24.50
N LEU A 523 -13.13 32.75 24.23
CA LEU A 523 -12.80 33.41 22.96
C LEU A 523 -12.16 34.78 23.22
N GLU A 524 -10.89 34.91 22.91
CA GLU A 524 -10.20 36.20 22.90
C GLU A 524 -10.57 37.01 21.66
N GLY A 525 -10.63 38.34 21.78
CA GLY A 525 -10.90 39.25 20.66
C GLY A 525 -12.35 39.21 20.18
N MET A 526 -13.32 39.09 21.09
CA MET A 526 -14.74 39.22 20.77
C MET A 526 -15.13 40.65 20.39
N GLY A 527 -15.98 40.78 19.37
CA GLY A 527 -16.72 42.00 19.07
C GLY A 527 -18.13 41.97 19.65
N GLY A 528 -19.08 42.64 18.99
CA GLY A 528 -20.47 42.69 19.44
C GLY A 528 -21.25 41.39 19.19
N VAL A 529 -22.15 41.05 20.12
CA VAL A 529 -23.28 40.14 19.84
C VAL A 529 -24.37 40.96 19.16
N ARG A 530 -24.74 40.59 17.93
CA ARG A 530 -25.76 41.26 17.11
C ARG A 530 -26.94 40.32 16.89
N TRP A 531 -28.14 40.78 17.23
CA TRP A 531 -29.38 40.10 16.89
C TRP A 531 -29.83 40.55 15.50
N LEU A 532 -29.82 39.63 14.55
CA LEU A 532 -30.20 39.84 13.16
C LEU A 532 -31.52 39.14 12.88
N GLU A 533 -32.33 39.67 11.96
CA GLU A 533 -33.55 39.02 11.48
C GLU A 533 -33.34 38.51 10.05
N ASP A 534 -33.74 37.26 9.80
CA ASP A 534 -33.67 36.62 8.49
C ASP A 534 -34.96 36.91 7.71
N PRO A 535 -34.92 37.70 6.61
CA PRO A 535 -36.12 38.08 5.88
C PRO A 535 -36.69 36.94 5.01
N ILE A 536 -35.98 35.82 4.88
CA ILE A 536 -36.43 34.63 4.12
C ILE A 536 -37.05 33.60 5.06
N VAL A 537 -36.40 33.33 6.20
CA VAL A 537 -36.85 32.33 7.20
C VAL A 537 -37.81 32.92 8.23
N GLY A 538 -37.72 34.22 8.51
CA GLY A 538 -38.55 34.93 9.50
C GLY A 538 -38.12 34.77 10.95
N ASP A 539 -36.99 34.12 11.22
CA ASP A 539 -36.43 33.95 12.57
C ASP A 539 -35.26 34.90 12.86
N ARG A 540 -34.81 34.91 14.13
CA ARG A 540 -33.78 35.83 14.64
C ARG A 540 -32.49 35.05 14.92
N LEU A 541 -31.34 35.56 14.52
CA LEU A 541 -30.02 34.96 14.77
C LEU A 541 -29.20 35.84 15.72
N ALA A 542 -28.58 35.24 16.74
CA ALA A 542 -27.54 35.91 17.53
C ALA A 542 -26.17 35.62 16.91
N VAL A 543 -25.52 36.65 16.37
CA VAL A 543 -24.22 36.57 15.70
C VAL A 543 -23.16 37.29 16.53
N LEU A 544 -22.10 36.59 16.92
CA LEU A 544 -20.90 37.15 17.56
C LEU A 544 -19.79 37.34 16.52
N THR A 545 -19.32 38.57 16.39
CA THR A 545 -18.14 38.94 15.60
C THR A 545 -16.84 38.65 16.37
N LEU A 546 -15.76 38.34 15.65
CA LEU A 546 -14.42 38.08 16.22
C LEU A 546 -13.32 38.89 15.50
N GLN A 547 -12.22 39.11 16.20
CA GLN A 547 -10.96 39.64 15.69
C GLN A 547 -9.92 38.52 15.47
N GLY A 548 -8.86 38.82 14.72
CA GLY A 548 -7.71 37.91 14.55
C GLY A 548 -7.97 36.72 13.60
N PRO A 549 -7.13 35.67 13.63
CA PRO A 549 -7.15 34.60 12.63
C PRO A 549 -8.47 33.83 12.59
N GLY A 550 -8.82 33.33 11.39
CA GLY A 550 -10.06 32.62 11.09
C GLY A 550 -10.39 31.54 12.13
N ARG A 551 -11.39 31.82 12.96
CA ARG A 551 -11.93 30.97 14.02
C ARG A 551 -13.44 30.83 13.85
N GLY A 552 -13.95 29.61 13.79
CA GLY A 552 -15.37 29.32 13.53
C GLY A 552 -15.81 27.93 13.98
N ILE A 553 -17.12 27.68 13.95
CA ILE A 553 -17.74 26.41 14.34
C ILE A 553 -17.75 25.47 13.14
N VAL A 554 -16.89 24.45 13.16
CA VAL A 554 -16.65 23.54 12.01
C VAL A 554 -17.80 22.54 11.78
N ARG A 555 -18.62 22.27 12.81
CA ARG A 555 -19.82 21.41 12.70
C ARG A 555 -20.97 22.04 13.49
N PRO A 556 -22.19 22.12 12.94
CA PRO A 556 -23.32 22.68 13.66
C PRO A 556 -23.66 21.80 14.88
N GLN A 557 -24.09 22.43 15.96
CA GLN A 557 -24.45 21.74 17.22
C GLN A 557 -25.91 22.03 17.56
N ASN A 558 -26.69 20.97 17.82
CA ASN A 558 -28.10 21.09 18.21
C ASN A 558 -28.21 20.92 19.73
N PHE A 559 -28.78 21.91 20.41
CA PHE A 559 -29.25 21.83 21.79
C PHE A 559 -30.80 21.83 21.79
N VAL A 560 -31.43 21.74 22.95
CA VAL A 560 -32.91 21.73 23.05
C VAL A 560 -33.49 23.11 22.75
N GLU A 561 -32.89 24.17 23.28
CA GLU A 561 -33.38 25.56 23.12
C GLU A 561 -32.68 26.37 22.01
N PHE A 562 -31.60 25.87 21.40
CA PHE A 562 -30.93 26.56 20.31
C PHE A 562 -30.07 25.63 19.44
N ARG A 563 -29.72 26.11 18.25
CA ARG A 563 -28.74 25.50 17.34
C ARG A 563 -27.57 26.47 17.11
N ALA A 564 -26.35 25.99 17.32
CA ALA A 564 -25.16 26.68 16.81
C ALA A 564 -24.94 26.29 15.35
N LEU A 565 -24.87 27.28 14.46
CA LEU A 565 -24.65 27.08 13.03
C LEU A 565 -23.17 26.82 12.73
N ALA A 566 -22.88 26.25 11.55
CA ALA A 566 -21.51 26.16 11.06
C ALA A 566 -21.03 27.54 10.59
N THR A 567 -19.84 27.97 11.03
CA THR A 567 -19.28 29.29 10.69
C THR A 567 -17.84 29.16 10.19
N ALA A 568 -17.50 29.96 9.17
CA ALA A 568 -16.13 30.11 8.72
C ALA A 568 -15.39 31.14 9.59
N HIS A 569 -16.10 32.16 10.07
CA HIS A 569 -15.62 33.04 11.13
C HIS A 569 -16.75 33.48 12.09
N GLY A 570 -16.42 33.77 13.35
CA GLY A 570 -17.39 34.17 14.37
C GLY A 570 -18.23 33.01 14.91
N VAL A 571 -19.29 33.32 15.64
CA VAL A 571 -20.28 32.34 16.13
C VAL A 571 -21.68 32.82 15.73
N ALA A 572 -22.53 31.91 15.24
CA ALA A 572 -23.92 32.20 14.90
C ALA A 572 -24.85 31.20 15.58
N ILE A 573 -25.80 31.71 16.35
CA ILE A 573 -26.76 30.95 17.16
C ILE A 573 -28.17 31.22 16.65
N GLN A 574 -28.87 30.15 16.27
CA GLN A 574 -30.31 30.13 15.99
C GLN A 574 -31.05 29.69 17.27
N PRO A 575 -31.74 30.59 18.00
CA PRO A 575 -32.60 30.20 19.11
C PRO A 575 -33.79 29.38 18.60
N MET A 576 -34.29 28.49 19.46
CA MET A 576 -35.52 27.72 19.29
C MET A 576 -36.53 27.98 20.42
N ALA A 577 -36.16 28.83 21.40
CA ALA A 577 -37.03 29.38 22.43
C ALA A 577 -36.77 30.90 22.56
N ASP A 578 -37.83 31.66 22.83
CA ASP A 578 -37.82 33.14 22.79
C ASP A 578 -36.95 33.79 23.89
N ASP A 579 -36.68 33.06 24.98
CA ASP A 579 -35.97 33.52 26.17
C ASP A 579 -34.50 33.06 26.24
N VAL A 580 -33.88 32.77 25.09
CA VAL A 580 -32.43 32.47 24.98
C VAL A 580 -31.59 33.74 24.92
N THR A 581 -30.70 33.92 25.90
CA THR A 581 -29.82 35.08 26.04
C THR A 581 -28.37 34.73 25.70
N VAL A 582 -27.76 35.47 24.77
CA VAL A 582 -26.35 35.33 24.37
C VAL A 582 -25.57 36.57 24.83
N THR A 583 -24.54 36.36 25.66
CA THR A 583 -23.75 37.43 26.29
C THR A 583 -22.27 37.17 26.08
N ALA A 584 -21.54 38.15 25.51
CA ALA A 584 -20.09 38.13 25.44
C ALA A 584 -19.49 38.98 26.59
N GLY A 585 -18.56 38.38 27.35
CA GLY A 585 -17.71 39.06 28.32
C GLY A 585 -16.40 39.55 27.69
N LEU A 586 -15.31 39.56 28.47
CA LEU A 586 -13.98 39.96 28.00
C LEU A 586 -13.24 38.83 27.27
N ALA A 587 -13.45 37.59 27.69
CA ALA A 587 -12.82 36.40 27.12
C ALA A 587 -13.76 35.17 27.08
N ASP A 588 -15.02 35.33 27.47
CA ASP A 588 -16.02 34.27 27.61
C ASP A 588 -17.34 34.63 26.91
N LEU A 589 -17.80 33.77 26.00
CA LEU A 589 -19.18 33.79 25.50
C LEU A 589 -20.02 32.87 26.39
N THR A 590 -21.12 33.39 26.93
CA THR A 590 -22.12 32.63 27.70
C THR A 590 -23.48 32.68 26.99
N ILE A 591 -24.04 31.51 26.69
CA ILE A 591 -25.39 31.28 26.17
C ILE A 591 -26.24 30.73 27.32
N THR A 592 -27.40 31.33 27.55
CA THR A 592 -28.25 31.11 28.74
C THR A 592 -29.72 31.17 28.36
N ARG A 593 -30.58 30.81 29.31
CA ARG A 593 -32.04 30.95 29.24
C ARG A 593 -32.55 31.34 30.62
N ASP A 594 -33.68 32.02 30.71
CA ASP A 594 -34.15 32.51 32.02
C ASP A 594 -34.45 31.39 33.03
N GLY A 595 -35.04 30.27 32.56
CA GLY A 595 -35.20 29.04 33.34
C GLY A 595 -33.96 28.11 33.39
N GLY A 596 -32.84 28.50 32.77
CA GLY A 596 -31.73 27.61 32.43
C GLY A 596 -31.99 26.77 31.17
N LEU A 597 -30.92 26.23 30.58
CA LEU A 597 -30.98 25.37 29.39
C LEU A 597 -31.22 23.88 29.75
N THR A 598 -31.98 23.16 28.94
CA THR A 598 -32.20 21.71 29.07
C THR A 598 -31.02 20.94 28.49
N LEU A 599 -29.92 20.93 29.25
CA LEU A 599 -28.71 20.19 28.92
C LEU A 599 -28.79 18.77 29.47
N SER A 600 -28.42 17.77 28.66
CA SER A 600 -28.21 16.40 29.16
C SER A 600 -27.14 16.43 30.25
N SER A 601 -27.41 15.74 31.37
CA SER A 601 -26.73 15.91 32.65
C SER A 601 -25.21 16.05 32.55
N TRP A 602 -24.74 17.30 32.60
CA TRP A 602 -23.33 17.66 32.72
C TRP A 602 -23.03 17.91 34.20
N ASP A 603 -22.26 17.01 34.80
CA ASP A 603 -22.06 17.01 36.24
C ASP A 603 -21.16 18.16 36.70
N SER A 604 -21.60 18.89 37.72
CA SER A 604 -20.78 19.91 38.40
C SER A 604 -21.33 20.15 39.80
N PRO A 605 -20.49 20.14 40.84
CA PRO A 605 -20.95 19.85 42.19
C PRO A 605 -21.59 21.04 42.90
N THR A 606 -22.85 20.90 43.31
CA THR A 606 -23.42 21.66 44.42
C THR A 606 -22.83 21.22 45.77
N ARG A 607 -22.89 22.09 46.77
CA ARG A 607 -22.33 21.87 48.11
C ARG A 607 -22.91 20.62 48.81
N GLU A 608 -22.04 20.01 49.64
CA GLU A 608 -22.40 19.24 50.85
C GLU A 608 -23.01 17.84 50.70
N GLN A 609 -22.27 16.98 49.99
CA GLN A 609 -22.00 15.54 50.29
C GLN A 609 -23.16 14.50 50.17
N PRO A 610 -22.85 13.18 49.94
CA PRO A 610 -21.58 12.56 49.56
C PRO A 610 -21.69 11.57 48.36
N VAL A 611 -21.28 11.99 47.16
CA VAL A 611 -20.72 11.10 46.12
C VAL A 611 -19.69 11.89 45.32
N PRO A 612 -18.47 11.37 45.08
CA PRO A 612 -17.40 12.15 44.46
C PRO A 612 -17.48 12.08 42.93
N TYR A 613 -18.07 13.10 42.30
CA TYR A 613 -17.74 13.38 40.88
C TYR A 613 -16.34 13.98 40.84
N VAL A 614 -15.33 13.12 40.73
CA VAL A 614 -13.93 13.55 40.74
C VAL A 614 -13.64 14.33 39.46
N SER A 615 -13.11 15.54 39.60
CA SER A 615 -12.51 16.25 38.47
C SER A 615 -11.45 15.35 37.83
N ARG A 616 -11.66 14.90 36.59
CA ARG A 616 -10.72 13.97 35.95
C ARG A 616 -9.31 14.54 35.75
N ALA A 617 -9.12 15.86 35.91
CA ALA A 617 -7.81 16.51 35.77
C ALA A 617 -6.77 16.06 36.83
N PRO A 618 -7.04 16.10 38.15
CA PRO A 618 -6.16 15.48 39.14
C PRO A 618 -5.99 13.96 38.98
N GLU A 619 -7.00 13.21 38.51
CA GLU A 619 -6.83 11.76 38.21
C GLU A 619 -5.87 11.53 37.05
N LEU A 620 -6.03 12.27 35.94
CA LEU A 620 -5.15 12.17 34.77
C LEU A 620 -3.74 12.72 35.04
N ASN A 621 -3.58 13.59 36.04
CA ASN A 621 -2.27 14.05 36.52
C ASN A 621 -1.70 13.17 37.64
N ALA A 622 -2.44 12.17 38.15
CA ALA A 622 -1.95 11.26 39.18
C ALA A 622 -0.85 10.35 38.64
N GLY A 623 -0.03 9.84 39.57
CA GLY A 623 1.09 8.96 39.27
C GLY A 623 2.20 9.03 40.33
N PRO A 624 3.24 8.19 40.18
CA PRO A 624 4.29 8.01 41.20
C PRO A 624 5.35 9.12 41.20
N PHE A 625 5.34 10.03 40.22
CA PHE A 625 6.38 11.04 40.00
C PHE A 625 6.02 12.39 40.64
N GLN A 626 5.94 12.43 41.97
CA GLN A 626 5.61 13.66 42.70
C GLN A 626 6.88 14.41 43.14
N ALA A 627 7.01 15.68 42.74
CA ALA A 627 8.20 16.51 42.99
C ALA A 627 8.63 16.56 44.47
N ALA A 628 7.68 16.76 45.40
CA ALA A 628 7.99 16.86 46.83
C ALA A 628 8.62 15.58 47.42
N SER A 629 8.12 14.39 47.04
CA SER A 629 8.72 13.12 47.47
C SER A 629 10.06 12.84 46.79
N TRP A 630 10.23 13.28 45.54
CA TRP A 630 11.48 13.12 44.78
C TRP A 630 12.60 13.95 45.37
N GLU A 631 12.34 15.23 45.67
CA GLU A 631 13.27 16.09 46.41
C GLU A 631 13.61 15.52 47.79
N ALA A 632 12.62 14.99 48.52
CA ALA A 632 12.83 14.38 49.82
C ALA A 632 13.68 13.09 49.77
N ALA A 633 13.66 12.37 48.65
CA ALA A 633 14.57 11.26 48.37
C ALA A 633 15.98 11.78 48.03
N ARG A 634 16.11 12.65 47.01
CA ARG A 634 17.37 13.22 46.52
C ARG A 634 18.17 14.00 47.57
N LYS A 635 17.52 14.53 48.61
CA LYS A 635 18.18 15.24 49.73
C LYS A 635 18.77 14.31 50.80
N ARG A 636 18.58 12.98 50.71
CA ARG A 636 19.17 12.00 51.65
C ARG A 636 20.45 11.38 51.07
N PRO A 637 21.46 11.05 51.88
CA PRO A 637 22.61 10.27 51.43
C PRO A 637 22.16 8.89 50.90
N TYR A 638 22.44 8.60 49.63
CA TYR A 638 21.94 7.41 48.93
C TYR A 638 22.07 6.11 49.75
N ARG A 639 23.27 5.80 50.26
CA ARG A 639 23.55 4.56 51.01
C ARG A 639 22.71 4.42 52.28
N GLU A 640 22.43 5.52 52.97
CA GLU A 640 21.63 5.52 54.20
C GLU A 640 20.14 5.42 53.87
N GLY A 641 19.68 6.18 52.86
CA GLY A 641 18.29 6.16 52.42
C GLY A 641 17.86 4.82 51.81
N ALA A 642 18.71 4.19 50.99
CA ALA A 642 18.46 2.87 50.40
C ALA A 642 18.41 1.77 51.46
N ALA A 643 19.38 1.75 52.39
CA ALA A 643 19.40 0.80 53.49
C ALA A 643 18.18 0.93 54.41
N GLU A 644 17.73 2.16 54.69
CA GLU A 644 16.52 2.41 55.48
C GLU A 644 15.26 1.99 54.73
N ALA A 645 15.10 2.39 53.46
CA ALA A 645 13.93 2.03 52.65
C ALA A 645 13.82 0.51 52.43
N MET A 646 14.95 -0.17 52.20
CA MET A 646 15.02 -1.63 52.11
C MET A 646 14.67 -2.30 53.44
N ARG A 647 15.15 -1.77 54.57
CA ARG A 647 14.79 -2.25 55.92
C ARG A 647 13.28 -2.13 56.15
N VAL A 648 12.69 -0.97 55.87
CA VAL A 648 11.25 -0.72 56.03
C VAL A 648 10.43 -1.66 55.14
N ALA A 649 10.79 -1.83 53.87
CA ALA A 649 10.13 -2.76 52.96
C ALA A 649 10.23 -4.25 53.38
N ALA A 650 11.30 -4.61 54.10
CA ALA A 650 11.50 -5.95 54.65
C ALA A 650 10.78 -6.19 56.00
N SER A 651 10.56 -5.14 56.81
CA SER A 651 9.93 -5.24 58.13
C SER A 651 8.45 -4.85 58.18
N ALA A 652 7.90 -4.28 57.10
CA ALA A 652 6.51 -3.87 57.01
C ALA A 652 5.53 -5.05 57.12
N GLY A 653 4.35 -4.80 57.69
CA GLY A 653 3.28 -5.80 57.75
C GLY A 653 2.67 -6.09 56.36
N PRO A 654 1.95 -7.21 56.16
CA PRO A 654 1.44 -7.61 54.84
C PRO A 654 0.60 -6.55 54.10
N SER A 655 -0.12 -5.70 54.83
CA SER A 655 -0.92 -4.59 54.29
C SER A 655 -0.12 -3.33 53.94
N GLU A 656 1.08 -3.17 54.51
CA GLU A 656 1.95 -1.99 54.32
C GLU A 656 3.11 -2.28 53.35
N GLN A 657 3.41 -3.57 53.15
CA GLN A 657 4.59 -4.03 52.41
C GLN A 657 4.60 -3.61 50.94
N ALA A 658 3.44 -3.56 50.27
CA ALA A 658 3.34 -3.07 48.89
C ALA A 658 3.73 -1.58 48.79
N ALA A 659 3.13 -0.72 49.61
CA ALA A 659 3.45 0.71 49.66
C ALA A 659 4.90 0.98 50.08
N ALA A 660 5.45 0.19 51.00
CA ALA A 660 6.85 0.28 51.43
C ALA A 660 7.83 -0.10 50.30
N ARG A 661 7.52 -1.14 49.50
CA ARG A 661 8.30 -1.50 48.31
C ARG A 661 8.16 -0.46 47.20
N LEU A 662 6.98 0.13 47.00
CA LEU A 662 6.79 1.24 46.05
C LEU A 662 7.59 2.48 46.48
N ALA A 663 7.68 2.76 47.79
CA ALA A 663 8.53 3.83 48.32
C ALA A 663 10.03 3.56 48.10
N LEU A 664 10.49 2.31 48.26
CA LEU A 664 11.86 1.90 47.89
C LEU A 664 12.11 2.08 46.39
N ALA A 665 11.21 1.58 45.53
CA ALA A 665 11.35 1.74 44.08
C ALA A 665 11.37 3.22 43.64
N ARG A 666 10.52 4.07 44.24
CA ARG A 666 10.55 5.53 44.05
C ARG A 666 11.88 6.14 44.51
N PHE A 667 12.47 5.67 45.62
CA PHE A 667 13.76 6.15 46.12
C PHE A 667 14.93 5.77 45.20
N GLU A 668 15.00 4.51 44.77
CA GLU A 668 16.03 4.03 43.82
C GLU A 668 15.92 4.76 42.48
N PHE A 669 14.71 4.85 41.92
CA PHE A 669 14.47 5.52 40.64
C PHE A 669 14.82 7.02 40.71
N ALA A 670 14.55 7.69 41.84
CA ALA A 670 14.92 9.09 42.05
C ALA A 670 16.45 9.32 42.10
N HIS A 671 17.26 8.28 42.34
CA HIS A 671 18.72 8.33 42.29
C HIS A 671 19.32 7.91 40.94
N GLY A 672 18.48 7.56 39.95
CA GLY A 672 18.90 7.04 38.66
C GLY A 672 19.08 5.51 38.61
N ASN A 673 18.82 4.80 39.72
CA ASN A 673 19.00 3.35 39.84
C ASN A 673 17.80 2.59 39.22
N ALA A 674 17.63 2.73 37.91
CA ALA A 674 16.48 2.18 37.19
C ALA A 674 16.43 0.64 37.20
N ALA A 675 17.58 -0.04 37.29
CA ALA A 675 17.63 -1.51 37.37
C ALA A 675 17.15 -2.02 38.74
N GLU A 676 17.58 -1.37 39.82
CA GLU A 676 17.21 -1.64 41.20
C GLU A 676 15.72 -1.35 41.42
N ALA A 677 15.25 -0.19 40.96
CA ALA A 677 13.83 0.16 40.96
C ALA A 677 13.00 -0.87 40.18
N LYS A 678 13.44 -1.27 38.97
CA LYS A 678 12.78 -2.33 38.18
C LYS A 678 12.68 -3.62 38.99
N ALA A 679 13.76 -4.06 39.62
CA ALA A 679 13.79 -5.33 40.35
C ALA A 679 12.80 -5.36 41.52
N VAL A 680 12.69 -4.26 42.28
CA VAL A 680 11.70 -4.14 43.38
C VAL A 680 10.27 -4.20 42.83
N LEU A 681 9.99 -3.48 41.74
CA LEU A 681 8.67 -3.45 41.10
C LEU A 681 8.29 -4.79 40.43
N GLU A 682 9.27 -5.56 39.96
CA GLU A 682 9.08 -6.89 39.38
C GLU A 682 8.67 -7.90 40.46
N VAL A 683 9.30 -7.85 41.65
CA VAL A 683 8.88 -8.63 42.82
C VAL A 683 7.46 -8.26 43.27
N MET A 684 7.10 -6.97 43.26
CA MET A 684 5.72 -6.55 43.54
C MET A 684 4.70 -7.06 42.52
N ARG A 685 5.06 -7.09 41.23
CA ARG A 685 4.18 -7.52 40.13
C ARG A 685 3.93 -9.03 40.13
N ASP A 686 4.96 -9.80 40.49
CA ASP A 686 4.90 -11.27 40.46
C ASP A 686 4.41 -11.88 41.80
N GLY A 687 4.36 -11.06 42.86
CA GLY A 687 3.69 -11.36 44.13
C GLY A 687 2.16 -11.21 44.07
N LYS A 688 1.44 -11.92 44.95
CA LYS A 688 -0.04 -11.82 45.08
C LYS A 688 -0.47 -10.70 46.03
N GLU A 689 0.14 -9.52 45.90
CA GLU A 689 -0.21 -8.34 46.71
C GLU A 689 -1.42 -7.59 46.09
N GLU A 690 -2.13 -6.81 46.89
CA GLU A 690 -3.53 -6.41 46.61
C GLU A 690 -3.72 -5.40 45.44
N PRO A 691 -4.94 -5.30 44.86
CA PRO A 691 -5.11 -4.78 43.50
C PRO A 691 -5.01 -3.27 43.28
N ASP A 692 -5.13 -2.44 44.33
CA ASP A 692 -5.57 -1.04 44.15
C ASP A 692 -4.48 -0.02 43.75
N GLU A 693 -3.18 -0.35 43.88
CA GLU A 693 -2.07 0.54 43.47
C GLU A 693 -1.50 0.21 42.06
N ARG A 694 -2.16 -0.67 41.29
CA ARG A 694 -1.63 -1.22 40.03
C ARG A 694 -1.18 -0.19 38.98
N ALA A 695 -1.82 0.98 38.92
CA ALA A 695 -1.47 2.01 37.95
C ALA A 695 -0.07 2.60 38.21
N ASP A 696 0.21 2.96 39.46
CA ASP A 696 1.49 3.56 39.87
C ASP A 696 2.66 2.58 39.74
N THR A 697 2.49 1.34 40.23
CA THR A 697 3.52 0.30 40.10
C THR A 697 3.82 -0.01 38.64
N SER A 698 2.80 -0.10 37.79
CA SER A 698 2.97 -0.40 36.36
C SER A 698 3.58 0.77 35.59
N LEU A 699 3.18 2.01 35.88
CA LEU A 699 3.74 3.22 35.29
C LEU A 699 5.22 3.40 35.67
N MET A 700 5.58 3.16 36.94
CA MET A 700 6.99 3.22 37.36
C MET A 700 7.82 2.05 36.79
N TYR A 701 7.25 0.86 36.65
CA TYR A 701 7.93 -0.29 36.02
C TYR A 701 8.14 -0.06 34.51
N ALA A 702 7.18 0.57 33.83
CA ALA A 702 7.32 1.01 32.45
C ALA A 702 8.40 2.11 32.30
N ALA A 703 8.41 3.09 33.20
CA ALA A 703 9.44 4.14 33.23
C ALA A 703 10.85 3.55 33.45
N ALA A 704 10.99 2.60 34.38
CA ALA A 704 12.24 1.87 34.61
C ALA A 704 12.71 1.07 33.39
N LEU A 705 11.80 0.45 32.64
CA LEU A 705 12.13 -0.18 31.35
C LEU A 705 12.60 0.84 30.31
N ILE A 706 11.99 2.03 30.26
CA ILE A 706 12.31 3.10 29.31
C ILE A 706 13.66 3.77 29.62
N GLU A 707 14.02 3.96 30.90
CA GLU A 707 15.39 4.37 31.28
C GLU A 707 16.43 3.33 30.87
N LEU A 708 16.10 2.04 30.98
CA LEU A 708 16.96 0.92 30.57
C LEU A 708 16.93 0.66 29.04
N GLY A 709 16.41 1.60 28.24
CA GLY A 709 16.33 1.51 26.78
C GLY A 709 15.32 0.48 26.23
N ARG A 710 14.59 -0.25 27.09
CA ARG A 710 13.63 -1.30 26.74
C ARG A 710 12.27 -0.72 26.35
N ASN A 711 12.31 0.25 25.44
CA ASN A 711 11.19 1.11 25.04
C ASN A 711 9.94 0.33 24.61
N GLU A 712 10.10 -0.73 23.82
CA GLU A 712 9.00 -1.61 23.40
C GLU A 712 8.26 -2.27 24.57
N GLU A 713 8.98 -2.70 25.61
CA GLU A 713 8.39 -3.37 26.77
C GLU A 713 7.69 -2.36 27.67
N GLY A 714 8.26 -1.17 27.83
CA GLY A 714 7.59 -0.03 28.45
C GLY A 714 6.26 0.29 27.76
N LEU A 715 6.24 0.42 26.42
CA LEU A 715 5.02 0.68 25.64
C LEU A 715 3.95 -0.42 25.84
N LYS A 716 4.33 -1.71 25.83
CA LYS A 716 3.43 -2.85 26.11
C LYS A 716 2.80 -2.83 27.52
N ILE A 717 3.26 -1.94 28.41
CA ILE A 717 2.66 -1.66 29.72
C ILE A 717 1.86 -0.36 29.70
N LEU A 718 2.40 0.71 29.10
CA LEU A 718 1.73 2.00 28.99
C LEU A 718 0.45 1.94 28.14
N ASP A 719 0.38 1.03 27.16
CA ASP A 719 -0.79 0.85 26.28
C ASP A 719 -1.95 0.07 26.94
N ARG A 720 -1.83 -0.30 28.22
CA ARG A 720 -2.88 -1.00 28.97
C ARG A 720 -3.98 -0.03 29.45
N GLY A 721 -5.23 -0.48 29.36
CA GLY A 721 -6.39 0.28 29.86
C GLY A 721 -6.23 0.65 31.34
N GLY A 722 -6.54 1.91 31.66
CA GLY A 722 -6.32 2.51 32.99
C GLY A 722 -5.00 3.26 33.15
N ILE A 723 -3.95 2.91 32.39
CA ILE A 723 -2.66 3.62 32.40
C ILE A 723 -2.50 4.52 31.16
N ALA A 724 -3.01 4.06 30.00
CA ALA A 724 -2.78 4.71 28.71
C ALA A 724 -3.18 6.19 28.64
N ASP A 725 -4.21 6.61 29.39
CA ASP A 725 -4.74 7.98 29.40
C ASP A 725 -4.02 8.92 30.39
N LEU A 726 -3.24 8.40 31.34
CA LEU A 726 -2.54 9.22 32.34
C LEU A 726 -1.52 10.15 31.68
N ARG A 727 -1.52 11.44 32.02
CA ARG A 727 -0.59 12.43 31.42
C ARG A 727 0.87 12.10 31.72
N GLN A 728 1.16 11.61 32.93
CA GLN A 728 2.49 11.10 33.27
C GLN A 728 2.88 9.92 32.35
N ALA A 729 1.97 8.99 32.07
CA ALA A 729 2.20 7.89 31.12
C ALA A 729 2.41 8.38 29.68
N GLN A 730 1.75 9.47 29.27
CA GLN A 730 1.95 10.08 27.95
C GLN A 730 3.34 10.74 27.82
N LEU A 731 3.87 11.36 28.88
CA LEU A 731 5.27 11.82 28.91
C LEU A 731 6.26 10.65 28.74
N TRP A 732 6.07 9.53 29.45
CA TRP A 732 6.91 8.33 29.26
C TRP A 732 6.74 7.69 27.88
N ARG A 733 5.52 7.66 27.32
CA ARG A 733 5.26 7.22 25.94
C ARG A 733 5.99 8.10 24.93
N SER A 734 6.14 9.41 25.17
CA SER A 734 6.97 10.28 24.33
C SER A 734 8.41 9.79 24.28
N VAL A 735 9.06 9.59 25.44
CA VAL A 735 10.45 9.14 25.48
C VAL A 735 10.61 7.77 24.79
N ALA A 736 9.70 6.84 25.04
CA ALA A 736 9.74 5.51 24.45
C ALA A 736 9.58 5.52 22.92
N GLU A 737 8.61 6.26 22.38
CA GLU A 737 8.43 6.37 20.92
C GLU A 737 9.55 7.22 20.26
N ALA A 738 10.17 8.17 20.99
CA ALA A 738 11.35 8.91 20.51
C ALA A 738 12.57 8.00 20.41
N GLY A 739 12.84 7.19 21.44
CA GLY A 739 13.91 6.18 21.46
C GLY A 739 13.71 5.03 20.47
N LEU A 740 12.57 4.95 19.79
CA LEU A 740 12.28 4.03 18.69
C LEU A 740 12.21 4.75 17.32
N GLY A 741 12.56 6.04 17.24
CA GLY A 741 12.51 6.82 16.00
C GLY A 741 11.09 7.08 15.45
N ARG A 742 10.05 6.92 16.27
CA ARG A 742 8.63 7.07 15.91
C ARG A 742 8.13 8.50 16.23
N LEU A 743 8.85 9.48 15.70
CA LEU A 743 8.76 10.92 16.05
C LEU A 743 7.33 11.47 16.10
N SER A 744 6.48 11.18 15.11
CA SER A 744 5.11 11.72 15.04
C SER A 744 4.25 11.29 16.24
N ARG A 745 4.36 10.03 16.66
CA ARG A 745 3.65 9.49 17.85
C ARG A 745 4.22 10.06 19.13
N SER A 746 5.56 10.20 19.19
CA SER A 746 6.23 10.82 20.32
C SER A 746 5.76 12.27 20.55
N ARG A 747 5.65 13.06 19.47
CA ARG A 747 5.13 14.44 19.51
C ARG A 747 3.68 14.51 19.97
N GLU A 748 2.84 13.56 19.54
CA GLU A 748 1.44 13.46 19.99
C GLU A 748 1.35 13.09 21.48
N ALA A 749 2.17 12.14 21.94
CA ALA A 749 2.25 11.72 23.34
C ALA A 749 2.76 12.86 24.24
N TYR A 750 3.82 13.57 23.83
CA TYR A 750 4.32 14.74 24.55
C TYR A 750 3.21 15.77 24.76
N ARG A 751 2.50 16.17 23.70
CA ARG A 751 1.40 17.14 23.77
C ARG A 751 0.22 16.68 24.66
N LYS A 752 0.02 15.37 24.85
CA LYS A 752 -0.98 14.84 25.81
C LYS A 752 -0.47 14.87 27.25
N GLY A 753 0.84 14.74 27.46
CA GLY A 753 1.49 14.73 28.77
C GLY A 753 1.93 16.10 29.31
N GLU A 754 2.20 17.05 28.42
CA GLU A 754 2.72 18.40 28.71
C GLU A 754 1.94 19.15 29.81
N PRO A 755 0.59 19.09 29.91
CA PRO A 755 -0.16 19.68 31.02
C PRO A 755 0.03 19.04 32.41
N ALA A 756 0.90 18.03 32.54
CA ALA A 756 1.38 17.50 33.82
C ALA A 756 2.86 17.83 34.09
N LEU A 757 3.60 18.34 33.09
CA LEU A 757 5.05 18.52 33.14
C LEU A 757 5.48 19.41 34.32
N SER A 758 4.78 20.52 34.57
CA SER A 758 5.09 21.45 35.67
C SER A 758 4.90 20.88 37.08
N ALA A 759 4.28 19.70 37.22
CA ALA A 759 4.15 18.98 38.49
C ALA A 759 5.20 17.87 38.68
N MET A 760 5.96 17.54 37.63
CA MET A 760 7.01 16.52 37.66
C MET A 760 8.26 17.05 38.40
N PRO A 761 9.10 16.17 38.97
CA PRO A 761 10.41 16.55 39.51
C PRO A 761 11.31 17.20 38.46
N THR A 762 12.15 18.16 38.87
CA THR A 762 13.02 18.96 37.97
C THR A 762 13.86 18.10 37.03
N ASP A 763 14.53 17.07 37.54
CA ASP A 763 15.36 16.14 36.76
C ASP A 763 14.56 15.47 35.62
N LEU A 764 13.30 15.09 35.90
CA LEU A 764 12.41 14.50 34.91
C LEU A 764 11.82 15.56 33.96
N GLN A 765 11.53 16.78 34.43
CA GLN A 765 11.14 17.88 33.54
C GLN A 765 12.20 18.10 32.47
N VAL A 766 13.47 18.22 32.87
CA VAL A 766 14.60 18.39 31.96
C VAL A 766 14.65 17.25 30.94
N ARG A 767 14.57 15.99 31.37
CA ARG A 767 14.58 14.81 30.48
C ARG A 767 13.43 14.82 29.46
N PHE A 768 12.22 15.23 29.85
CA PHE A 768 11.08 15.36 28.92
C PHE A 768 11.21 16.57 27.98
N ARG A 769 11.79 17.69 28.44
CA ARG A 769 12.05 18.87 27.59
C ARG A 769 13.18 18.63 26.59
N GLU A 770 14.24 17.91 26.97
CA GLU A 770 15.32 17.49 26.06
C GLU A 770 14.77 16.54 24.97
N THR A 771 13.85 15.66 25.35
CA THR A 771 13.08 14.82 24.41
C THR A 771 12.23 15.68 23.46
N ALA A 772 11.49 16.66 23.99
CA ALA A 772 10.66 17.57 23.18
C ALA A 772 11.49 18.43 22.21
N ALA A 773 12.61 18.99 22.67
CA ALA A 773 13.56 19.74 21.86
C ALA A 773 14.12 18.89 20.72
N ARG A 774 14.52 17.63 20.99
CA ARG A 774 14.97 16.68 19.95
C ARG A 774 13.90 16.49 18.86
N ILE A 775 12.67 16.16 19.26
CA ILE A 775 11.51 15.97 18.34
C ILE A 775 11.21 17.25 17.54
N ALA A 776 11.31 18.42 18.18
CA ALA A 776 11.10 19.70 17.52
C ALA A 776 12.18 19.99 16.46
N ILE A 777 13.46 19.75 16.77
CA ILE A 777 14.58 19.89 15.81
C ILE A 777 14.42 18.91 14.64
N ASP A 778 14.07 17.65 14.89
CA ASP A 778 13.84 16.65 13.84
C ASP A 778 12.71 17.10 12.89
N ALA A 779 11.65 17.70 13.45
CA ALA A 779 10.54 18.29 12.71
C ALA A 779 10.82 19.72 12.16
N ARG A 780 12.08 20.19 12.21
CA ARG A 780 12.54 21.53 11.79
C ARG A 780 11.88 22.73 12.49
N ASP A 781 11.30 22.48 13.65
CA ASP A 781 10.67 23.47 14.53
C ASP A 781 11.71 24.00 15.53
N TYR A 782 12.70 24.73 14.99
CA TYR A 782 13.80 25.28 15.78
C TYR A 782 13.34 26.33 16.81
N SER A 783 12.16 26.93 16.60
CA SER A 783 11.56 27.88 17.55
C SER A 783 11.04 27.16 18.80
N THR A 784 10.26 26.10 18.67
CA THR A 784 9.85 25.27 19.82
C THR A 784 11.05 24.62 20.50
N ALA A 785 12.05 24.17 19.72
CA ALA A 785 13.27 23.58 20.27
C ALA A 785 14.09 24.56 21.14
N ALA A 786 14.20 25.83 20.73
CA ALA A 786 14.84 26.87 21.53
C ALA A 786 14.05 27.16 22.81
N ILE A 787 12.72 27.30 22.72
CA ILE A 787 11.84 27.52 23.89
C ILE A 787 11.99 26.40 24.93
N GLU A 788 12.06 25.14 24.51
CA GLU A 788 12.27 24.01 25.42
C GLU A 788 13.65 24.01 26.08
N LEU A 789 14.71 24.41 25.35
CA LEU A 789 16.07 24.52 25.89
C LEU A 789 16.23 25.71 26.85
N ASP A 790 15.62 26.85 26.56
CA ASP A 790 15.64 28.01 27.45
C ASP A 790 14.77 27.77 28.70
N ALA A 791 13.69 26.99 28.57
CA ALA A 791 12.92 26.47 29.70
C ALA A 791 13.70 25.44 30.54
N ILE A 792 14.68 24.72 29.97
CA ILE A 792 15.61 23.88 30.72
C ILE A 792 16.64 24.73 31.47
N ASP A 793 17.23 25.75 30.83
CA ASP A 793 18.18 26.65 31.50
C ASP A 793 17.54 27.34 32.72
N ALA A 794 16.27 27.73 32.61
CA ALA A 794 15.49 28.30 33.70
C ALA A 794 15.25 27.34 34.90
N LEU A 795 15.41 26.02 34.70
CA LEU A 795 15.39 25.01 35.77
C LEU A 795 16.76 24.80 36.42
N ASN A 796 17.83 25.36 35.84
CA ASN A 796 19.22 25.26 36.30
C ASN A 796 19.66 23.81 36.67
N PRO A 797 19.61 22.85 35.71
CA PRO A 797 20.03 21.47 35.93
C PRO A 797 21.50 21.33 36.33
N ALA A 798 21.78 20.39 37.24
CA ALA A 798 23.14 20.09 37.71
C ALA A 798 24.02 19.41 36.65
N ASP A 799 23.42 18.54 35.81
CA ASP A 799 24.12 17.64 34.89
C ASP A 799 23.64 17.80 33.42
N GLY A 800 24.30 17.15 32.47
CA GLY A 800 23.81 16.99 31.07
C GLY A 800 24.27 18.04 30.05
N GLY A 801 25.38 18.74 30.30
CA GLY A 801 25.85 19.84 29.45
C GLY A 801 26.08 19.48 27.97
N PHE A 802 26.71 18.33 27.67
CA PHE A 802 27.07 17.96 26.28
C PHE A 802 25.85 17.57 25.43
N GLY A 803 24.90 16.80 25.97
CA GLY A 803 23.63 16.51 25.29
C GLY A 803 22.84 17.77 24.92
N ARG A 804 22.80 18.78 25.80
CA ARG A 804 22.15 20.07 25.49
C ARG A 804 22.96 20.93 24.51
N ALA A 805 24.29 20.93 24.61
CA ALA A 805 25.16 21.59 23.64
C ALA A 805 24.99 21.00 22.23
N LEU A 806 24.81 19.68 22.12
CA LEU A 806 24.46 19.01 20.87
C LEU A 806 23.10 19.48 20.31
N LEU A 807 22.06 19.59 21.14
CA LEU A 807 20.76 20.11 20.70
C LEU A 807 20.88 21.58 20.21
N ARG A 808 21.66 22.42 20.89
CA ARG A 808 21.96 23.79 20.44
C ARG A 808 22.78 23.82 19.13
N ALA A 809 23.77 22.93 18.98
CA ALA A 809 24.54 22.77 17.73
C ALA A 809 23.63 22.39 16.56
N ARG A 810 22.69 21.46 16.78
CA ARG A 810 21.68 21.03 15.79
C ARG A 810 20.68 22.15 15.41
N ILE A 811 20.38 23.07 16.33
CA ILE A 811 19.58 24.27 16.02
C ILE A 811 20.40 25.22 15.13
N ALA A 812 21.66 25.50 15.48
CA ALA A 812 22.54 26.35 14.64
C ALA A 812 22.71 25.77 13.22
N ASP A 813 22.91 24.45 13.12
CA ASP A 813 22.97 23.69 11.87
C ASP A 813 21.70 23.88 11.02
N GLY A 814 20.52 23.61 11.61
CA GLY A 814 19.22 23.78 10.97
C GLY A 814 18.86 25.22 10.59
N LEU A 815 19.42 26.22 11.28
CA LEU A 815 19.32 27.65 10.93
C LEU A 815 20.38 28.10 9.90
N GLY A 816 21.19 27.20 9.35
CA GLY A 816 22.22 27.49 8.35
C GLY A 816 23.48 28.17 8.92
N GLN A 817 23.64 28.24 10.24
CA GLN A 817 24.76 28.87 10.93
C GLN A 817 25.99 27.95 10.97
N ALA A 818 26.39 27.43 9.80
CA ALA A 818 27.29 26.29 9.67
C ALA A 818 28.64 26.42 10.40
N GLY A 819 29.21 27.63 10.50
CA GLY A 819 30.44 27.87 11.26
C GLY A 819 30.27 27.61 12.76
N LEU A 820 29.23 28.22 13.35
CA LEU A 820 28.86 28.03 14.76
C LEU A 820 28.45 26.57 15.04
N ALA A 821 27.75 25.93 14.09
CA ALA A 821 27.37 24.52 14.19
C ALA A 821 28.61 23.60 14.22
N LEU A 822 29.57 23.76 13.31
CA LEU A 822 30.80 22.96 13.28
C LEU A 822 31.70 23.20 14.50
N GLU A 823 31.73 24.42 15.04
CA GLU A 823 32.44 24.72 16.29
C GLU A 823 31.75 24.06 17.50
N SER A 824 30.42 24.19 17.60
CA SER A 824 29.61 23.59 18.67
C SER A 824 29.67 22.05 18.64
N TYR A 825 29.57 21.44 17.45
CA TYR A 825 29.79 20.00 17.29
C TYR A 825 31.20 19.60 17.72
N ARG A 826 32.26 20.33 17.33
CA ARG A 826 33.64 20.03 17.77
C ARG A 826 33.80 20.11 19.29
N ALA A 827 33.12 21.05 19.96
CA ALA A 827 33.11 21.13 21.42
C ALA A 827 32.45 19.91 22.08
N VAL A 828 31.34 19.40 21.53
CA VAL A 828 30.69 18.17 21.99
C VAL A 828 31.56 16.93 21.73
N GLN A 829 32.22 16.86 20.57
CA GLN A 829 33.06 15.71 20.16
C GLN A 829 34.26 15.43 21.08
N GLY A 830 34.67 16.41 21.89
CA GLY A 830 35.75 16.31 22.88
C GLY A 830 35.28 16.28 24.34
N GLY A 831 33.98 16.11 24.59
CA GLY A 831 33.41 15.91 25.92
C GLY A 831 33.38 14.44 26.35
N ASP A 832 33.05 14.20 27.62
CA ASP A 832 32.98 12.87 28.24
C ASP A 832 31.71 12.06 27.85
N ASP A 833 30.78 12.66 27.10
CA ASP A 833 29.53 12.05 26.64
C ASP A 833 29.74 11.41 25.25
N GLU A 834 30.06 10.11 25.23
CA GLU A 834 30.32 9.38 23.97
C GLU A 834 29.09 9.33 23.04
N ILE A 835 27.87 9.34 23.58
CA ILE A 835 26.62 9.33 22.79
C ILE A 835 26.47 10.67 22.06
N ALA A 836 26.58 11.78 22.80
CA ALA A 836 26.52 13.10 22.19
C ALA A 836 27.69 13.34 21.22
N ALA A 837 28.89 12.83 21.54
CA ALA A 837 30.05 12.90 20.66
C ALA A 837 29.86 12.10 19.36
N ALA A 838 29.23 10.92 19.39
CA ALA A 838 28.95 10.13 18.19
C ALA A 838 27.96 10.84 17.26
N GLU A 839 26.84 11.36 17.79
CA GLU A 839 25.88 12.14 16.99
C GLU A 839 26.52 13.44 16.45
N ALA A 840 27.35 14.11 17.26
CA ALA A 840 28.10 15.29 16.83
C ALA A 840 29.15 14.98 15.75
N ARG A 841 29.74 13.78 15.72
CA ARG A 841 30.63 13.33 14.62
C ARG A 841 29.83 13.16 13.34
N TYR A 842 28.71 12.41 13.37
CA TYR A 842 27.85 12.23 12.18
C TYR A 842 27.41 13.57 11.58
N ARG A 843 26.83 14.46 12.38
CA ARG A 843 26.29 15.73 11.87
C ARG A 843 27.38 16.68 11.37
N ALA A 844 28.54 16.73 12.03
CA ALA A 844 29.69 17.51 11.54
C ALA A 844 30.33 16.92 10.27
N THR A 845 30.30 15.61 10.05
CA THR A 845 30.69 14.99 8.77
C THR A 845 29.67 15.34 7.69
N LYS A 846 28.37 15.18 7.95
CA LYS A 846 27.30 15.54 7.02
C LYS A 846 27.35 16.99 6.56
N LEU A 847 27.45 17.94 7.50
CA LEU A 847 27.56 19.37 7.21
C LEU A 847 28.83 19.74 6.42
N ARG A 848 29.91 18.94 6.52
CA ARG A 848 31.10 19.09 5.67
C ARG A 848 30.91 18.52 4.27
N ILE A 849 30.14 17.43 4.09
CA ILE A 849 29.73 16.92 2.78
C ILE A 849 28.87 17.95 2.06
N ASP A 850 27.81 18.42 2.72
CA ASP A 850 26.82 19.36 2.15
C ASP A 850 27.43 20.71 1.74
N ARG A 851 28.57 21.07 2.36
CA ARG A 851 29.35 22.28 2.04
C ARG A 851 30.57 22.03 1.14
N GLY A 852 30.84 20.78 0.74
CA GLY A 852 31.98 20.40 -0.10
C GLY A 852 33.35 20.57 0.57
N GLU A 853 33.42 20.59 1.90
CA GLU A 853 34.66 20.75 2.67
C GLU A 853 35.49 19.45 2.80
N ILE A 854 34.89 18.30 2.46
CA ILE A 854 35.56 16.99 2.36
C ILE A 854 35.15 16.29 1.05
N SER A 855 36.02 15.44 0.49
CA SER A 855 35.65 14.65 -0.70
C SER A 855 34.73 13.48 -0.33
N GLN A 856 34.01 12.93 -1.32
CA GLN A 856 33.16 11.74 -1.11
C GLN A 856 33.97 10.54 -0.58
N ALA A 857 35.19 10.33 -1.10
CA ALA A 857 36.08 9.29 -0.63
C ALA A 857 36.57 9.51 0.81
N ASP A 858 36.67 10.76 1.28
CA ASP A 858 37.03 11.07 2.68
C ASP A 858 35.84 10.87 3.62
N ALA A 859 34.66 11.36 3.19
CA ALA A 859 33.39 11.15 3.89
C ALA A 859 33.07 9.67 4.07
N ILE A 860 33.29 8.85 3.03
CA ILE A 860 33.16 7.40 3.11
C ILE A 860 34.05 6.82 4.20
N ARG A 861 35.35 7.16 4.24
CA ARG A 861 36.28 6.61 5.25
C ARG A 861 35.93 7.06 6.67
N GLU A 862 35.45 8.29 6.86
CA GLU A 862 34.96 8.76 8.17
C GLU A 862 33.70 8.00 8.62
N LEU A 863 32.72 7.83 7.72
CA LEU A 863 31.48 7.13 8.04
C LEU A 863 31.67 5.60 8.17
N GLU A 864 32.57 4.99 7.39
CA GLU A 864 32.98 3.58 7.51
C GLU A 864 33.57 3.34 8.91
N LEU A 865 34.54 4.15 9.33
CA LEU A 865 35.13 4.09 10.67
C LEU A 865 34.09 4.28 11.78
N MET A 866 33.21 5.27 11.64
CA MET A 866 32.15 5.53 12.61
C MET A 866 31.13 4.39 12.67
N SER A 867 30.81 3.74 11.55
CA SER A 867 29.95 2.54 11.56
C SER A 867 30.61 1.38 12.32
N VAL A 868 31.93 1.28 12.40
CA VAL A 868 32.61 0.27 13.23
C VAL A 868 32.66 0.71 14.70
N ALA A 869 32.79 2.01 14.95
CA ALA A 869 32.93 2.57 16.30
C ALA A 869 31.59 2.78 17.06
N TRP A 870 30.46 2.88 16.36
CA TRP A 870 29.15 3.16 16.96
C TRP A 870 28.05 2.21 16.46
N ARG A 871 27.21 1.71 17.38
CA ARG A 871 26.15 0.72 17.12
C ARG A 871 24.98 0.84 18.08
N GLY A 872 23.79 0.47 17.63
CA GLY A 872 22.60 0.17 18.45
C GLY A 872 21.53 1.26 18.51
N ASP A 873 21.70 2.39 17.84
CA ASP A 873 20.80 3.55 17.91
C ASP A 873 20.43 4.14 16.53
N VAL A 874 19.61 5.18 16.53
CA VAL A 874 19.18 5.85 15.29
C VAL A 874 20.37 6.48 14.53
N VAL A 875 21.48 6.81 15.20
CA VAL A 875 22.69 7.34 14.55
C VAL A 875 23.36 6.26 13.71
N GLU A 876 23.39 4.99 14.15
CA GLU A 876 23.82 3.87 13.29
C GLU A 876 23.00 3.82 12.00
N ALA A 877 21.67 3.97 12.08
CA ALA A 877 20.80 3.98 10.91
C ALA A 877 21.05 5.19 9.99
N GLU A 878 21.24 6.40 10.54
CA GLU A 878 21.60 7.59 9.76
C GLU A 878 22.97 7.44 9.05
N VAL A 879 23.97 6.84 9.72
CA VAL A 879 25.31 6.57 9.19
C VAL A 879 25.28 5.53 8.07
N LEU A 880 24.63 4.39 8.28
CA LEU A 880 24.52 3.32 7.27
C LEU A 880 23.70 3.76 6.05
N ALA A 881 22.66 4.58 6.23
CA ALA A 881 21.92 5.17 5.13
C ALA A 881 22.80 6.12 4.30
N SER A 882 23.55 7.02 4.97
CA SER A 882 24.43 7.99 4.31
C SER A 882 25.60 7.30 3.58
N LEU A 883 26.16 6.23 4.15
CA LEU A 883 27.13 5.36 3.45
C LEU A 883 26.51 4.76 2.17
N GLY A 884 25.27 4.28 2.25
CA GLY A 884 24.56 3.75 1.10
C GLY A 884 24.40 4.78 -0.03
N GLU A 885 24.10 6.04 0.32
CA GLU A 885 23.99 7.14 -0.65
C GLU A 885 25.35 7.52 -1.27
N LEU A 886 26.42 7.55 -0.48
CA LEU A 886 27.78 7.81 -1.00
C LEU A 886 28.29 6.67 -1.89
N TYR A 887 28.11 5.41 -1.48
CA TYR A 887 28.43 4.24 -2.33
C TYR A 887 27.57 4.23 -3.61
N THR A 888 26.32 4.69 -3.55
CA THR A 888 25.45 4.87 -4.74
C THR A 888 26.04 5.92 -5.69
N ALA A 889 26.62 7.01 -5.18
CA ALA A 889 27.27 8.04 -6.00
C ALA A 889 28.58 7.52 -6.65
N GLU A 890 29.36 6.71 -5.93
CA GLU A 890 30.58 6.05 -6.46
C GLU A 890 30.29 4.85 -7.38
N ASN A 891 29.02 4.48 -7.63
CA ASN A 891 28.61 3.27 -8.36
C ASN A 891 29.04 1.94 -7.67
N ARG A 892 29.31 1.96 -6.36
CA ARG A 892 29.65 0.78 -5.53
C ARG A 892 28.38 0.02 -5.12
N TRP A 893 27.64 -0.49 -6.11
CA TRP A 893 26.27 -0.99 -5.95
C TRP A 893 26.09 -2.12 -4.91
N ARG A 894 27.05 -3.06 -4.83
CA ARG A 894 26.99 -4.17 -3.86
C ARG A 894 27.16 -3.66 -2.43
N ASP A 895 28.09 -2.73 -2.20
CA ASP A 895 28.32 -2.09 -0.91
C ASP A 895 27.10 -1.25 -0.51
N ALA A 896 26.58 -0.44 -1.44
CA ALA A 896 25.43 0.43 -1.25
C ALA A 896 24.20 -0.34 -0.75
N PHE A 897 23.76 -1.36 -1.49
CA PHE A 897 22.61 -2.17 -1.07
C PHE A 897 22.95 -3.06 0.15
N GLY A 898 24.21 -3.40 0.38
CA GLY A 898 24.67 -4.09 1.59
C GLY A 898 24.44 -3.28 2.87
N VAL A 899 24.91 -2.03 2.91
CA VAL A 899 24.74 -1.16 4.09
C VAL A 899 23.30 -0.69 4.26
N MET A 900 22.57 -0.40 3.17
CA MET A 900 21.15 -0.05 3.25
C MET A 900 20.30 -1.22 3.79
N ARG A 901 20.53 -2.45 3.33
CA ARG A 901 19.87 -3.66 3.86
C ARG A 901 20.23 -3.89 5.33
N THR A 902 21.45 -3.53 5.74
CA THR A 902 21.87 -3.59 7.15
C THR A 902 21.10 -2.56 8.00
N ALA A 903 21.00 -1.30 7.55
CA ALA A 903 20.22 -0.27 8.24
C ALA A 903 18.75 -0.68 8.46
N ILE A 904 18.09 -1.21 7.42
CA ILE A 904 16.71 -1.69 7.47
C ILE A 904 16.56 -2.88 8.44
N ASN A 905 17.54 -3.80 8.47
CA ASN A 905 17.48 -4.97 9.36
C ASN A 905 17.69 -4.63 10.84
N VAL A 906 18.55 -3.64 11.17
CA VAL A 906 18.82 -3.24 12.56
C VAL A 906 17.75 -2.26 13.07
N HIS A 907 17.27 -1.34 12.24
CA HIS A 907 16.31 -0.29 12.62
C HIS A 907 15.10 -0.22 11.66
N PRO A 908 14.23 -1.25 11.60
CA PRO A 908 13.15 -1.34 10.60
C PRO A 908 12.05 -0.27 10.73
N ASP A 909 11.83 0.27 11.94
CA ASP A 909 10.76 1.24 12.23
C ASP A 909 11.18 2.72 12.07
N ALA A 910 12.49 2.99 11.98
CA ALA A 910 13.05 4.33 11.97
C ALA A 910 12.64 5.11 10.71
N GLU A 911 12.45 6.43 10.84
CA GLU A 911 11.92 7.22 9.72
C GLU A 911 12.85 7.21 8.48
N ILE A 912 14.16 7.14 8.70
CA ILE A 912 15.18 7.03 7.65
C ILE A 912 15.11 5.71 6.86
N THR A 913 14.70 4.60 7.48
CA THR A 913 14.66 3.26 6.84
C THR A 913 13.34 2.96 6.14
N ARG A 914 12.22 3.56 6.58
CA ARG A 914 10.88 3.36 5.96
C ARG A 914 10.86 3.55 4.45
N ASN A 915 11.51 4.60 3.96
CA ASN A 915 11.60 4.89 2.53
C ASN A 915 12.82 4.24 1.87
N LEU A 916 13.81 3.77 2.65
CA LEU A 916 15.07 3.25 2.13
C LEU A 916 14.86 1.98 1.28
N GLN A 917 13.92 1.10 1.65
CA GLN A 917 13.54 -0.05 0.84
C GLN A 917 12.98 0.35 -0.55
N GLN A 918 12.20 1.44 -0.62
CA GLN A 918 11.70 1.96 -1.89
C GLN A 918 12.83 2.59 -2.70
N THR A 919 13.68 3.40 -2.07
CA THR A 919 14.90 3.97 -2.69
C THR A 919 15.80 2.88 -3.27
N MET A 920 16.03 1.79 -2.53
CA MET A 920 16.78 0.61 -3.01
C MET A 920 16.11 0.00 -4.26
N SER A 921 14.80 -0.23 -4.23
CA SER A 921 14.06 -0.80 -5.36
C SER A 921 14.07 0.10 -6.60
N ASP A 922 13.95 1.42 -6.44
CA ASP A 922 14.01 2.39 -7.54
C ASP A 922 15.42 2.55 -8.12
N ARG A 923 16.46 2.56 -7.26
CA ARG A 923 17.87 2.55 -7.72
C ARG A 923 18.18 1.25 -8.46
N PHE A 924 17.80 0.10 -7.90
CA PHE A 924 17.94 -1.22 -8.54
C PHE A 924 17.21 -1.25 -9.89
N ALA A 925 15.97 -0.79 -9.96
CA ALA A 925 15.24 -0.69 -11.23
C ALA A 925 15.92 0.27 -12.22
N GLY A 926 16.48 1.39 -11.75
CA GLY A 926 17.25 2.33 -12.58
C GLY A 926 18.49 1.71 -13.24
N ILE A 927 19.20 0.82 -12.51
CA ILE A 927 20.38 0.11 -13.02
C ILE A 927 20.05 -0.79 -14.21
N PHE A 928 18.97 -1.57 -14.12
CA PHE A 928 18.62 -2.56 -15.15
C PHE A 928 17.77 -1.97 -16.30
N LEU A 929 17.10 -0.83 -16.09
CA LEU A 929 16.21 -0.21 -17.08
C LEU A 929 16.79 1.06 -17.75
N GLY A 930 17.81 1.69 -17.15
CA GLY A 930 18.54 2.80 -17.76
C GLY A 930 19.51 2.37 -18.87
N ASP A 931 20.38 3.29 -19.29
CA ASP A 931 21.42 3.01 -20.29
C ASP A 931 22.32 1.85 -19.85
N ALA A 932 22.35 0.80 -20.68
CA ALA A 932 22.84 -0.51 -20.28
C ALA A 932 24.36 -0.57 -19.99
N SER A 933 25.12 0.45 -20.39
CA SER A 933 26.58 0.52 -20.43
C SER A 933 27.29 0.75 -19.07
N ARG A 934 26.56 0.85 -17.95
CA ARG A 934 27.14 1.25 -16.64
C ARG A 934 27.61 0.12 -15.73
N ILE A 935 27.28 -1.14 -16.03
CA ILE A 935 27.74 -2.33 -15.27
C ILE A 935 27.96 -3.47 -16.26
N ASP A 936 29.06 -4.22 -16.07
CA ASP A 936 29.35 -5.47 -16.78
C ASP A 936 28.23 -6.52 -16.58
N THR A 937 28.09 -7.45 -17.54
CA THR A 937 27.04 -8.48 -17.47
C THR A 937 27.19 -9.43 -16.27
N LEU A 938 28.42 -9.80 -15.88
CA LEU A 938 28.67 -10.68 -14.74
C LEU A 938 28.41 -9.96 -13.41
N ASP A 939 28.83 -8.70 -13.30
CA ASP A 939 28.55 -7.86 -12.12
C ASP A 939 27.05 -7.56 -11.99
N ALA A 940 26.35 -7.30 -13.10
CA ALA A 940 24.90 -7.10 -13.12
C ALA A 940 24.15 -8.38 -12.71
N LEU A 941 24.63 -9.56 -13.14
CA LEU A 941 24.09 -10.85 -12.70
C LEU A 941 24.32 -11.07 -11.19
N ALA A 942 25.54 -10.87 -10.71
CA ALA A 942 25.86 -11.00 -9.29
C ALA A 942 25.02 -10.04 -8.42
N LEU A 943 24.88 -8.78 -8.85
CA LEU A 943 24.03 -7.78 -8.20
C LEU A 943 22.55 -8.19 -8.19
N PHE A 944 22.03 -8.75 -9.28
CA PHE A 944 20.66 -9.26 -9.33
C PHE A 944 20.45 -10.43 -8.38
N LEU A 945 21.39 -11.39 -8.30
CA LEU A 945 21.24 -12.58 -7.47
C LEU A 945 21.29 -12.28 -5.97
N ASP A 946 22.15 -11.35 -5.55
CA ASP A 946 22.30 -10.89 -4.15
C ASP A 946 21.10 -10.09 -3.62
N PHE A 947 20.37 -9.40 -4.51
CA PHE A 947 19.34 -8.42 -4.16
C PHE A 947 18.03 -8.56 -4.96
N LYS A 948 17.73 -9.77 -5.48
CA LYS A 948 16.52 -10.07 -6.27
C LYS A 948 15.21 -9.68 -5.59
N GLU A 949 15.19 -9.61 -4.26
CA GLU A 949 14.08 -9.08 -3.45
C GLU A 949 13.72 -7.62 -3.75
N LEU A 950 14.63 -6.84 -4.34
CA LEU A 950 14.39 -5.46 -4.77
C LEU A 950 13.62 -5.35 -6.10
N THR A 951 13.41 -6.46 -6.82
CA THR A 951 12.75 -6.46 -8.15
C THR A 951 11.29 -6.02 -8.04
N PRO A 952 10.86 -4.90 -8.65
CA PRO A 952 9.50 -4.39 -8.51
C PRO A 952 8.40 -5.40 -8.95
N PRO A 953 7.18 -5.31 -8.37
CA PRO A 953 6.04 -6.07 -8.87
C PRO A 953 5.59 -5.56 -10.26
N GLY A 954 5.02 -6.45 -11.07
CA GLY A 954 4.44 -6.13 -12.38
C GLY A 954 5.43 -5.65 -13.44
N ARG A 955 4.89 -4.99 -14.49
CA ARG A 955 5.54 -4.72 -15.79
C ARG A 955 7.00 -4.25 -15.69
N ARG A 956 7.32 -3.34 -14.75
CA ARG A 956 8.66 -2.76 -14.59
C ARG A 956 9.70 -3.79 -14.14
N GLY A 957 9.40 -4.62 -13.12
CA GLY A 957 10.29 -5.70 -12.72
C GLY A 957 10.27 -6.89 -13.69
N ASP A 958 9.18 -7.05 -14.45
CA ASP A 958 9.13 -8.04 -15.52
C ASP A 958 10.03 -7.67 -16.71
N GLU A 959 10.27 -6.39 -16.96
CA GLU A 959 11.24 -5.93 -17.95
C GLU A 959 12.69 -6.09 -17.48
N ILE A 960 12.98 -5.85 -16.20
CA ILE A 960 14.31 -6.12 -15.60
C ILE A 960 14.74 -7.56 -15.85
N ILE A 961 13.83 -8.52 -15.57
CA ILE A 961 14.09 -9.95 -15.74
C ILE A 961 14.38 -10.29 -17.21
N ARG A 962 13.62 -9.71 -18.14
CA ARG A 962 13.85 -9.87 -19.60
C ARG A 962 15.19 -9.30 -20.04
N ARG A 963 15.52 -8.05 -19.66
CA ARG A 963 16.79 -7.40 -20.02
C ARG A 963 18.01 -8.10 -19.43
N LEU A 964 17.87 -8.72 -18.25
CA LEU A 964 18.94 -9.54 -17.67
C LEU A 964 19.11 -10.86 -18.44
N ALA A 965 18.02 -11.55 -18.78
CA ALA A 965 18.09 -12.74 -19.62
C ALA A 965 18.65 -12.45 -21.03
N ASP A 966 18.38 -11.26 -21.57
CA ASP A 966 18.98 -10.78 -22.82
C ASP A 966 20.50 -10.66 -22.71
N ARG A 967 21.01 -9.95 -21.69
CA ARG A 967 22.46 -9.87 -21.44
C ARG A 967 23.12 -11.22 -21.20
N MET A 968 22.44 -12.14 -20.50
CA MET A 968 22.92 -13.51 -20.31
C MET A 968 23.11 -14.22 -21.65
N VAL A 969 22.19 -14.05 -22.60
CA VAL A 969 22.32 -14.59 -23.97
C VAL A 969 23.50 -13.95 -24.70
N ASP A 970 23.72 -12.64 -24.57
CA ASP A 970 24.87 -11.96 -25.20
C ASP A 970 26.23 -12.55 -24.79
N VAL A 971 26.34 -13.11 -23.57
CA VAL A 971 27.55 -13.75 -23.02
C VAL A 971 27.48 -15.30 -22.95
N ASP A 972 26.59 -15.91 -23.74
CA ASP A 972 26.40 -17.37 -23.88
C ASP A 972 25.95 -18.12 -22.59
N LEU A 973 25.42 -17.42 -21.59
CA LEU A 973 24.76 -18.00 -20.40
C LEU A 973 23.32 -18.44 -20.72
N LEU A 974 23.18 -19.25 -21.77
CA LEU A 974 21.90 -19.67 -22.36
C LEU A 974 21.05 -20.56 -21.44
N THR A 975 21.62 -21.18 -20.41
CA THR A 975 20.86 -22.04 -19.48
C THR A 975 20.22 -21.19 -18.38
N GLU A 976 21.00 -20.27 -17.83
CA GLU A 976 20.64 -19.30 -16.81
C GLU A 976 19.56 -18.35 -17.34
N ALA A 977 19.71 -17.87 -18.58
CA ALA A 977 18.71 -17.07 -19.28
C ALA A 977 17.37 -17.82 -19.41
N ALA A 978 17.41 -19.08 -19.83
CA ALA A 978 16.21 -19.88 -20.03
C ALA A 978 15.48 -20.20 -18.71
N ASP A 979 16.22 -20.63 -17.68
CA ASP A 979 15.64 -20.94 -16.36
C ASP A 979 15.11 -19.66 -15.66
N LEU A 980 15.72 -18.49 -15.89
CA LEU A 980 15.23 -17.18 -15.42
C LEU A 980 13.90 -16.78 -16.10
N LEU A 981 13.78 -16.95 -17.42
CA LEU A 981 12.53 -16.70 -18.15
C LEU A 981 11.45 -17.72 -17.78
N GLU A 982 11.79 -19.00 -17.60
CA GLU A 982 10.85 -20.03 -17.09
C GLU A 982 10.35 -19.68 -15.68
N TYR A 983 11.21 -19.17 -14.79
CA TYR A 983 10.76 -18.69 -13.47
C TYR A 983 9.74 -17.56 -13.59
N GLN A 984 9.94 -16.62 -14.51
CA GLN A 984 9.04 -15.49 -14.78
C GLN A 984 7.67 -15.97 -15.31
N ILE A 985 7.67 -16.86 -16.30
CA ILE A 985 6.50 -17.50 -16.90
C ILE A 985 5.64 -18.23 -15.85
N ASN A 986 6.28 -18.83 -14.84
CA ASN A 986 5.64 -19.65 -13.82
C ASN A 986 5.22 -18.89 -12.54
N ASN A 987 5.77 -17.71 -12.27
CA ASN A 987 5.53 -16.99 -11.01
C ASN A 987 5.04 -15.54 -11.15
N ARG A 988 5.14 -14.92 -12.34
CA ARG A 988 4.83 -13.49 -12.52
C ARG A 988 3.86 -13.16 -13.67
N LEU A 989 3.93 -13.89 -14.78
CA LEU A 989 3.22 -13.52 -16.01
C LEU A 989 1.86 -14.23 -16.19
N ALA A 990 0.92 -13.53 -16.83
CA ALA A 990 -0.38 -14.02 -17.25
C ALA A 990 -0.72 -13.56 -18.67
N GLY A 991 -1.80 -14.11 -19.27
CA GLY A 991 -2.33 -13.69 -20.57
C GLY A 991 -1.31 -13.69 -21.71
N ALA A 992 -1.48 -12.78 -22.67
CA ALA A 992 -0.61 -12.69 -23.85
C ALA A 992 0.88 -12.48 -23.50
N ALA A 993 1.20 -11.74 -22.43
CA ALA A 993 2.58 -11.55 -21.98
C ALA A 993 3.26 -12.87 -21.57
N LYS A 994 2.51 -13.82 -20.98
CA LYS A 994 3.03 -15.17 -20.69
C LYS A 994 3.32 -15.96 -21.97
N ALA A 995 2.49 -15.80 -23.02
CA ALA A 995 2.73 -16.44 -24.31
C ALA A 995 3.92 -15.82 -25.06
N GLN A 996 4.09 -14.49 -25.01
CA GLN A 996 5.22 -13.77 -25.61
C GLN A 996 6.55 -14.18 -24.97
N VAL A 997 6.66 -14.14 -23.64
CA VAL A 997 7.89 -14.58 -22.95
C VAL A 997 8.10 -16.09 -23.09
N GLY A 998 7.03 -16.88 -23.25
CA GLY A 998 7.10 -18.29 -23.63
C GLY A 998 7.69 -18.53 -25.03
N ALA A 999 7.49 -17.63 -25.99
CA ALA A 999 8.15 -17.68 -27.29
C ALA A 999 9.66 -17.40 -27.15
N ARG A 1000 10.02 -16.35 -26.40
CA ARG A 1000 11.41 -15.95 -26.14
C ARG A 1000 12.22 -17.03 -25.42
N ALA A 1001 11.65 -17.61 -24.37
CA ALA A 1001 12.26 -18.75 -23.67
C ALA A 1001 12.42 -19.99 -24.59
N ALA A 1002 11.52 -20.18 -25.56
CA ALA A 1002 11.67 -21.24 -26.55
C ALA A 1002 12.78 -20.96 -27.58
N VAL A 1003 13.01 -19.69 -27.97
CA VAL A 1003 14.18 -19.30 -28.78
C VAL A 1003 15.48 -19.58 -28.03
N VAL A 1004 15.59 -19.18 -26.76
CA VAL A 1004 16.78 -19.47 -25.93
C VAL A 1004 16.99 -20.99 -25.78
N HIS A 1005 15.94 -21.79 -25.59
CA HIS A 1005 16.06 -23.25 -25.58
C HIS A 1005 16.45 -23.87 -26.93
N LEU A 1006 16.08 -23.26 -28.06
CA LEU A 1006 16.52 -23.73 -29.38
C LEU A 1006 18.01 -23.41 -29.63
N LEU A 1007 18.47 -22.21 -29.26
CA LEU A 1007 19.90 -21.84 -29.26
C LEU A 1007 20.72 -22.80 -28.38
N ASN A 1008 20.21 -23.08 -27.18
CA ASN A 1008 20.80 -24.00 -26.20
C ASN A 1008 20.60 -25.50 -26.54
N GLN A 1009 20.32 -25.82 -27.82
CA GLN A 1009 20.15 -27.18 -28.38
C GLN A 1009 19.17 -28.08 -27.59
N LYS A 1010 18.16 -27.49 -26.96
CA LYS A 1010 17.14 -28.14 -26.10
C LYS A 1010 15.73 -28.01 -26.71
N PRO A 1011 15.48 -28.48 -27.96
CA PRO A 1011 14.17 -28.33 -28.62
C PRO A 1011 13.03 -29.00 -27.83
N ALA A 1012 13.32 -30.11 -27.15
CA ALA A 1012 12.39 -30.78 -26.26
C ALA A 1012 12.03 -29.98 -24.98
N ARG A 1013 12.78 -28.93 -24.61
CA ARG A 1013 12.31 -27.91 -23.65
C ARG A 1013 11.54 -26.80 -24.37
N ALA A 1014 12.05 -26.27 -25.48
CA ALA A 1014 11.38 -25.24 -26.28
C ALA A 1014 9.91 -25.59 -26.59
N TYR A 1015 9.66 -26.78 -27.13
CA TYR A 1015 8.31 -27.28 -27.40
C TYR A 1015 7.43 -27.34 -26.14
N ARG A 1016 7.98 -27.80 -25.00
CA ARG A 1016 7.24 -27.87 -23.73
C ARG A 1016 6.87 -26.49 -23.19
N VAL A 1017 7.76 -25.51 -23.29
CA VAL A 1017 7.48 -24.12 -22.89
C VAL A 1017 6.39 -23.52 -23.78
N LEU A 1018 6.43 -23.77 -25.10
CA LEU A 1018 5.37 -23.34 -26.02
C LEU A 1018 4.02 -23.97 -25.66
N GLN A 1019 3.93 -25.27 -25.40
CA GLN A 1019 2.68 -25.91 -24.94
C GLN A 1019 2.19 -25.34 -23.59
N ALA A 1020 3.08 -25.21 -22.60
CA ALA A 1020 2.74 -24.70 -21.26
C ALA A 1020 2.36 -23.20 -21.23
N THR A 1021 2.54 -22.49 -22.34
CA THR A 1021 2.18 -21.07 -22.52
C THR A 1021 1.14 -20.86 -23.63
N ARG A 1022 0.52 -21.94 -24.14
CA ARG A 1022 -0.56 -21.89 -25.13
C ARG A 1022 -1.83 -21.29 -24.52
N LEU A 1023 -2.46 -20.37 -25.25
CA LEU A 1023 -3.65 -19.62 -24.86
C LEU A 1023 -4.58 -19.46 -26.06
N ALA A 1024 -5.90 -19.45 -25.80
CA ALA A 1024 -6.89 -19.02 -26.77
C ALA A 1024 -6.88 -17.48 -26.90
N GLY A 1025 -7.35 -16.95 -28.04
CA GLY A 1025 -7.49 -15.51 -28.23
C GLY A 1025 -6.19 -14.71 -28.41
N LEU A 1026 -5.03 -15.36 -28.57
CA LEU A 1026 -3.78 -14.66 -28.86
C LEU A 1026 -3.86 -13.86 -30.19
N PRO A 1027 -3.22 -12.68 -30.28
CA PRO A 1027 -3.06 -11.91 -31.53
C PRO A 1027 -2.52 -12.77 -32.69
N SER A 1028 -2.83 -12.39 -33.94
CA SER A 1028 -2.42 -13.16 -35.13
C SER A 1028 -0.91 -13.39 -35.19
N GLU A 1029 -0.11 -12.33 -35.02
CA GLU A 1029 1.35 -12.40 -35.16
C GLU A 1029 1.99 -13.24 -34.06
N LEU A 1030 1.65 -12.98 -32.79
CA LEU A 1030 2.13 -13.78 -31.65
C LEU A 1030 1.73 -15.27 -31.79
N ARG A 1031 0.57 -15.57 -32.39
CA ARG A 1031 0.14 -16.95 -32.66
C ARG A 1031 0.96 -17.58 -33.79
N ARG A 1032 1.12 -16.87 -34.92
CA ARG A 1032 1.91 -17.26 -36.10
C ARG A 1032 3.37 -17.52 -35.73
N SER A 1033 4.00 -16.55 -35.07
CA SER A 1033 5.34 -16.60 -34.51
C SER A 1033 5.56 -17.87 -33.67
N ARG A 1034 4.69 -18.09 -32.68
CA ARG A 1034 4.75 -19.28 -31.81
C ARG A 1034 4.51 -20.59 -32.54
N MET A 1035 3.71 -20.61 -33.61
CA MET A 1035 3.51 -21.80 -34.45
C MET A 1035 4.75 -22.11 -35.31
N LEU A 1036 5.48 -21.10 -35.80
CA LEU A 1036 6.78 -21.30 -36.46
C LEU A 1036 7.82 -21.88 -35.50
N LEU A 1037 7.91 -21.36 -34.27
CA LEU A 1037 8.79 -21.93 -33.23
C LEU A 1037 8.37 -23.35 -32.83
N GLU A 1038 7.07 -23.63 -32.76
CA GLU A 1038 6.55 -24.95 -32.40
C GLU A 1038 6.86 -25.98 -33.50
N ALA A 1039 6.70 -25.61 -34.78
CA ALA A 1039 7.09 -26.44 -35.91
C ALA A 1039 8.61 -26.68 -35.95
N LYS A 1040 9.43 -25.65 -35.77
CA LYS A 1040 10.88 -25.78 -35.67
C LYS A 1040 11.28 -26.73 -34.54
N ALA A 1041 10.71 -26.57 -33.35
CA ALA A 1041 10.98 -27.45 -32.22
C ALA A 1041 10.51 -28.90 -32.46
N LEU A 1042 9.34 -29.11 -33.08
CA LEU A 1042 8.87 -30.44 -33.49
C LEU A 1042 9.81 -31.09 -34.52
N ALA A 1043 10.31 -30.34 -35.49
CA ALA A 1043 11.26 -30.82 -36.49
C ALA A 1043 12.58 -31.26 -35.86
N GLU A 1044 13.17 -30.47 -34.94
CA GLU A 1044 14.40 -30.88 -34.22
C GLU A 1044 14.17 -32.06 -33.25
N ILE A 1045 12.93 -32.31 -32.82
CA ILE A 1045 12.54 -33.51 -32.06
C ILE A 1045 12.37 -34.75 -32.98
N GLY A 1046 12.47 -34.58 -34.30
CA GLY A 1046 12.27 -35.64 -35.30
C GLY A 1046 10.80 -35.88 -35.66
N ARG A 1047 9.89 -34.97 -35.30
CA ARG A 1047 8.45 -35.01 -35.67
C ARG A 1047 8.16 -34.15 -36.90
N GLY A 1048 8.91 -34.42 -37.97
CA GLY A 1048 8.87 -33.65 -39.22
C GLY A 1048 7.48 -33.53 -39.84
N ASP A 1049 6.73 -34.63 -39.96
CA ASP A 1049 5.40 -34.61 -40.60
C ASP A 1049 4.41 -33.68 -39.89
N VAL A 1050 4.35 -33.73 -38.55
CA VAL A 1050 3.50 -32.84 -37.73
C VAL A 1050 3.97 -31.39 -37.81
N ALA A 1051 5.26 -31.16 -38.00
CA ALA A 1051 5.80 -29.82 -38.23
C ALA A 1051 5.41 -29.27 -39.61
N VAL A 1052 5.34 -30.11 -40.65
CA VAL A 1052 4.78 -29.71 -41.97
C VAL A 1052 3.29 -29.43 -41.87
N GLU A 1053 2.50 -30.31 -41.24
CA GLU A 1053 1.07 -30.07 -40.99
C GLU A 1053 0.80 -28.73 -40.28
N LEU A 1054 1.67 -28.35 -39.35
CA LEU A 1054 1.55 -27.07 -38.63
C LEU A 1054 1.95 -25.87 -39.50
N VAL A 1055 3.02 -25.99 -40.30
CA VAL A 1055 3.49 -24.91 -41.20
C VAL A 1055 2.54 -24.72 -42.39
N ASP A 1056 1.85 -25.77 -42.85
CA ASP A 1056 0.85 -25.68 -43.93
C ASP A 1056 -0.41 -24.88 -43.54
N THR A 1057 -0.53 -24.46 -42.27
CA THR A 1057 -1.54 -23.51 -41.81
C THR A 1057 -1.06 -22.05 -41.81
N LEU A 1058 0.15 -21.77 -42.29
CA LEU A 1058 0.82 -20.46 -42.22
C LEU A 1058 1.25 -19.97 -43.60
N ASP A 1059 0.70 -18.84 -44.04
CA ASP A 1059 1.17 -18.15 -45.25
C ASP A 1059 2.48 -17.38 -45.02
N GLY A 1060 3.40 -17.40 -45.98
CA GLY A 1060 4.58 -16.52 -46.03
C GLY A 1060 5.89 -17.21 -46.46
N ASN A 1061 6.89 -16.41 -46.86
CA ASN A 1061 8.19 -16.91 -47.32
C ASN A 1061 8.99 -17.61 -46.21
N ASP A 1062 8.90 -17.14 -44.97
CA ASP A 1062 9.47 -17.78 -43.78
C ASP A 1062 8.81 -19.12 -43.44
N ALA A 1063 7.49 -19.24 -43.66
CA ALA A 1063 6.78 -20.52 -43.57
C ALA A 1063 7.22 -21.49 -44.70
N LEU A 1064 7.32 -21.03 -45.95
CA LEU A 1064 7.80 -21.84 -47.07
C LEU A 1064 9.26 -22.30 -46.91
N LEU A 1065 10.15 -21.43 -46.41
CA LEU A 1065 11.53 -21.77 -46.05
C LEU A 1065 11.56 -22.86 -44.97
N MET A 1066 10.80 -22.67 -43.88
CA MET A 1066 10.67 -23.66 -42.80
C MET A 1066 10.15 -25.00 -43.33
N LYS A 1067 9.10 -25.00 -44.17
CA LYS A 1067 8.56 -26.20 -44.82
C LYS A 1067 9.64 -26.92 -45.63
N ALA A 1068 10.36 -26.19 -46.50
CA ALA A 1068 11.44 -26.74 -47.29
C ALA A 1068 12.52 -27.40 -46.43
N ASP A 1069 12.97 -26.74 -45.35
CA ASP A 1069 14.02 -27.26 -44.47
C ASP A 1069 13.57 -28.47 -43.63
N ILE A 1070 12.28 -28.58 -43.30
CA ILE A 1070 11.71 -29.75 -42.63
C ILE A 1070 11.64 -30.92 -43.61
N LEU A 1071 11.12 -30.71 -44.82
CA LEU A 1071 11.01 -31.73 -45.87
C LEU A 1071 12.39 -32.25 -46.31
N TRP A 1072 13.37 -31.35 -46.46
CA TRP A 1072 14.76 -31.65 -46.76
C TRP A 1072 15.37 -32.59 -45.71
N ARG A 1073 15.22 -32.26 -44.41
CA ARG A 1073 15.70 -33.14 -43.31
C ARG A 1073 14.91 -34.45 -43.21
N GLY A 1074 13.62 -34.43 -43.57
CA GLY A 1074 12.78 -35.61 -43.74
C GLY A 1074 13.11 -36.46 -44.97
N ARG A 1075 14.07 -36.05 -45.82
CA ARG A 1075 14.43 -36.69 -47.10
C ARG A 1075 13.29 -36.74 -48.13
N LYS A 1076 12.28 -35.88 -47.99
CA LYS A 1076 11.17 -35.71 -48.95
C LYS A 1076 11.62 -34.75 -50.06
N TRP A 1077 12.60 -35.20 -50.85
CA TRP A 1077 13.34 -34.31 -51.75
C TRP A 1077 12.45 -33.63 -52.81
N GLN A 1078 11.47 -34.33 -53.37
CA GLN A 1078 10.54 -33.74 -54.34
C GLN A 1078 9.73 -32.59 -53.73
N GLU A 1079 9.03 -32.85 -52.61
CA GLU A 1079 8.23 -31.86 -51.89
C GLU A 1079 9.08 -30.66 -51.43
N ALA A 1080 10.34 -30.89 -51.03
CA ALA A 1080 11.29 -29.82 -50.67
C ALA A 1080 11.68 -28.98 -51.90
N GLY A 1081 11.86 -29.60 -53.07
CA GLY A 1081 12.15 -28.91 -54.33
C GLY A 1081 11.01 -28.01 -54.77
N GLU A 1082 9.78 -28.51 -54.65
CA GLU A 1082 8.53 -27.78 -54.94
C GLU A 1082 8.35 -26.59 -53.99
N ALA A 1083 8.59 -26.77 -52.68
CA ALA A 1083 8.53 -25.68 -51.70
C ALA A 1083 9.57 -24.57 -51.97
N LEU A 1084 10.79 -24.94 -52.36
CA LEU A 1084 11.86 -23.98 -52.72
C LEU A 1084 11.59 -23.28 -54.06
N GLU A 1085 11.05 -23.97 -55.05
CA GLU A 1085 10.65 -23.34 -56.33
C GLU A 1085 9.49 -22.35 -56.12
N LEU A 1086 8.55 -22.67 -55.23
CA LEU A 1086 7.44 -21.80 -54.85
C LEU A 1086 7.91 -20.56 -54.07
N LEU A 1087 8.92 -20.70 -53.20
CA LEU A 1087 9.53 -19.60 -52.44
C LEU A 1087 10.17 -18.53 -53.35
N VAL A 1088 10.88 -18.93 -54.41
CA VAL A 1088 11.43 -18.02 -55.43
C VAL A 1088 10.36 -17.58 -56.44
N GLY A 1089 9.30 -18.37 -56.60
CA GLY A 1089 8.02 -17.98 -57.18
C GLY A 1089 8.08 -17.49 -58.62
N THR A 1090 7.97 -16.17 -58.81
CA THR A 1090 7.89 -15.52 -60.13
C THR A 1090 9.13 -14.72 -60.53
N ARG A 1091 10.19 -14.69 -59.71
CA ARG A 1091 11.39 -13.85 -59.93
C ARG A 1091 12.08 -14.10 -61.28
N TRP A 1092 11.92 -15.30 -61.85
CA TRP A 1092 12.37 -15.64 -63.21
C TRP A 1092 11.74 -14.79 -64.34
N ARG A 1093 10.68 -14.03 -64.07
CA ARG A 1093 10.07 -13.08 -65.02
C ARG A 1093 10.70 -11.69 -64.95
N ASP A 1094 11.43 -11.38 -63.88
CA ASP A 1094 12.06 -10.08 -63.67
C ASP A 1094 13.50 -10.14 -64.20
N ASN A 1095 13.87 -9.24 -65.11
CA ASN A 1095 15.22 -9.22 -65.70
C ASN A 1095 16.30 -8.59 -64.79
N THR A 1096 16.10 -8.70 -63.46
CA THR A 1096 17.02 -8.25 -62.41
C THR A 1096 17.91 -9.42 -61.95
N PRO A 1097 19.19 -9.19 -61.60
CA PRO A 1097 19.98 -10.21 -60.92
C PRO A 1097 19.30 -10.75 -59.66
N LEU A 1098 19.48 -12.04 -59.40
CA LEU A 1098 18.99 -12.72 -58.19
C LEU A 1098 19.92 -12.46 -57.01
N THR A 1099 19.35 -12.25 -55.82
CA THR A 1099 20.12 -12.11 -54.57
C THR A 1099 20.85 -13.41 -54.22
N ASP A 1100 21.88 -13.34 -53.38
CA ASP A 1100 22.64 -14.53 -52.96
C ASP A 1100 21.73 -15.59 -52.30
N GLU A 1101 20.72 -15.15 -51.56
CA GLU A 1101 19.71 -16.01 -50.95
C GLU A 1101 18.80 -16.66 -51.99
N GLU A 1102 18.28 -15.89 -52.97
CA GLU A 1102 17.45 -16.41 -54.06
C GLU A 1102 18.21 -17.43 -54.92
N ARG A 1103 19.48 -17.17 -55.24
CA ARG A 1103 20.33 -18.12 -55.96
C ARG A 1103 20.54 -19.40 -55.16
N MET A 1104 20.79 -19.30 -53.86
CA MET A 1104 20.91 -20.46 -52.99
C MET A 1104 19.60 -21.28 -52.93
N GLN A 1105 18.44 -20.63 -52.87
CA GLN A 1105 17.14 -21.29 -52.91
C GLN A 1105 16.90 -22.01 -54.25
N VAL A 1106 17.26 -21.40 -55.39
CA VAL A 1106 17.19 -22.02 -56.73
C VAL A 1106 18.13 -23.25 -56.82
N LEU A 1107 19.38 -23.14 -56.35
CA LEU A 1107 20.33 -24.26 -56.34
C LEU A 1107 19.83 -25.42 -55.46
N ARG A 1108 19.32 -25.12 -54.26
CA ARG A 1108 18.72 -26.12 -53.36
C ARG A 1108 17.50 -26.79 -54.00
N SER A 1109 16.60 -26.04 -54.66
CA SER A 1109 15.47 -26.61 -55.41
C SER A 1109 15.94 -27.59 -56.48
N GLY A 1110 16.96 -27.22 -57.27
CA GLY A 1110 17.55 -28.08 -58.28
C GLY A 1110 18.19 -29.36 -57.71
N ILE A 1111 18.89 -29.27 -56.57
CA ILE A 1111 19.44 -30.44 -55.88
C ILE A 1111 18.32 -31.35 -55.36
N ALA A 1112 17.25 -30.78 -54.82
CA ALA A 1112 16.08 -31.53 -54.35
C ALA A 1112 15.41 -32.33 -55.49
N TYR A 1113 15.16 -31.72 -56.65
CA TYR A 1113 14.66 -32.45 -57.83
C TYR A 1113 15.69 -33.48 -58.36
N ALA A 1114 16.98 -33.17 -58.30
CA ALA A 1114 18.03 -34.12 -58.66
C ALA A 1114 18.09 -35.35 -57.73
N MET A 1115 17.80 -35.18 -56.44
CA MET A 1115 17.76 -36.25 -55.44
C MET A 1115 16.42 -37.01 -55.38
N SER A 1116 15.39 -36.55 -56.08
CA SER A 1116 14.12 -37.25 -56.29
C SER A 1116 13.95 -37.81 -57.71
N GLU A 1117 14.98 -37.68 -58.56
CA GLU A 1117 14.97 -38.09 -59.97
C GLU A 1117 13.89 -37.40 -60.83
N ASP A 1118 13.34 -36.26 -60.39
CA ASP A 1118 12.31 -35.49 -61.11
C ASP A 1118 12.91 -34.68 -62.27
N SER A 1119 13.04 -35.33 -63.43
CA SER A 1119 13.48 -34.72 -64.68
C SER A 1119 12.59 -33.56 -65.15
N LEU A 1120 11.29 -33.56 -64.84
CA LEU A 1120 10.34 -32.52 -65.25
C LEU A 1120 10.50 -31.26 -64.37
N GLY A 1121 10.69 -31.43 -63.06
CA GLY A 1121 11.07 -30.35 -62.14
C GLY A 1121 12.40 -29.70 -62.52
N LEU A 1122 13.40 -30.52 -62.86
CA LEU A 1122 14.72 -30.05 -63.33
C LEU A 1122 14.64 -29.25 -64.64
N GLU A 1123 13.94 -29.76 -65.65
CA GLU A 1123 13.78 -29.06 -66.93
C GLU A 1123 12.99 -27.75 -66.74
N ARG A 1124 11.91 -27.79 -65.96
CA ARG A 1124 11.12 -26.60 -65.59
C ARG A 1124 11.96 -25.54 -64.89
N LEU A 1125 12.79 -25.94 -63.92
CA LEU A 1125 13.67 -25.03 -63.19
C LEU A 1125 14.74 -24.43 -64.13
N ARG A 1126 15.32 -25.24 -65.02
CA ARG A 1126 16.31 -24.79 -66.02
C ARG A 1126 15.70 -23.78 -67.00
N VAL A 1127 14.53 -24.07 -67.56
CA VAL A 1127 13.79 -23.18 -68.47
C VAL A 1127 13.45 -21.83 -67.82
N LYS A 1128 13.11 -21.83 -66.52
CA LYS A 1128 12.86 -20.59 -65.77
C LYS A 1128 14.14 -19.79 -65.48
N PHE A 1129 15.14 -20.41 -64.87
CA PHE A 1129 16.20 -19.66 -64.19
C PHE A 1129 17.57 -19.62 -64.90
N ALA A 1130 17.80 -20.41 -65.96
CA ALA A 1130 19.11 -20.47 -66.61
C ALA A 1130 19.63 -19.09 -67.08
N ALA A 1131 18.76 -18.23 -67.64
CA ALA A 1131 19.17 -16.89 -68.10
C ALA A 1131 19.62 -15.95 -66.97
N LEU A 1132 19.03 -16.07 -65.78
CA LEU A 1132 19.41 -15.28 -64.60
C LEU A 1132 20.64 -15.88 -63.89
N MET A 1133 20.72 -17.22 -63.81
CA MET A 1133 21.84 -17.92 -63.17
C MET A 1133 23.13 -17.87 -64.00
N ALA A 1134 23.07 -17.89 -65.33
CA ALA A 1134 24.25 -17.89 -66.21
C ALA A 1134 25.15 -16.65 -66.06
N ASN A 1135 24.59 -15.51 -65.65
CA ASN A 1135 25.32 -14.26 -65.39
C ASN A 1135 25.71 -14.09 -63.91
N SER A 1136 25.53 -15.13 -63.08
CA SER A 1136 25.81 -15.11 -61.64
C SER A 1136 27.05 -15.94 -61.29
N PRO A 1137 27.67 -15.74 -60.10
CA PRO A 1137 28.79 -16.56 -59.63
C PRO A 1137 28.48 -18.07 -59.63
N ASP A 1138 27.21 -18.42 -59.39
CA ASP A 1138 26.74 -19.79 -59.20
C ASP A 1138 26.27 -20.47 -60.51
N GLY A 1139 26.40 -19.80 -61.66
CA GLY A 1139 25.86 -20.29 -62.94
C GLY A 1139 26.35 -21.67 -63.36
N ARG A 1140 27.66 -21.95 -63.20
CA ARG A 1140 28.23 -23.28 -63.51
C ARG A 1140 27.71 -24.38 -62.57
N ALA A 1141 27.45 -24.04 -61.30
CA ALA A 1141 26.87 -24.98 -60.35
C ALA A 1141 25.41 -25.28 -60.73
N PHE A 1142 24.63 -24.27 -61.12
CA PHE A 1142 23.28 -24.43 -61.62
C PHE A 1142 23.20 -25.30 -62.90
N ASP A 1143 24.09 -25.09 -63.88
CA ASP A 1143 24.15 -25.92 -65.09
C ASP A 1143 24.54 -27.38 -64.77
N THR A 1144 25.41 -27.60 -63.77
CA THR A 1144 25.81 -28.94 -63.30
C THR A 1144 24.68 -29.65 -62.57
N ILE A 1145 23.94 -28.94 -61.71
CA ILE A 1145 22.76 -29.45 -61.00
C ILE A 1145 21.63 -29.78 -61.99
N THR A 1146 21.34 -28.89 -62.94
CA THR A 1146 20.25 -29.06 -63.92
C THR A 1146 20.64 -29.87 -65.17
N ALA A 1147 21.81 -30.53 -65.18
CA ALA A 1147 22.20 -31.48 -66.21
C ALA A 1147 21.29 -32.74 -66.22
N PRO A 1148 21.13 -33.41 -67.38
CA PRO A 1148 20.47 -34.72 -67.46
C PRO A 1148 21.07 -35.74 -66.49
N ILE A 1149 20.27 -36.71 -66.06
CA ILE A 1149 20.64 -37.66 -64.99
C ILE A 1149 21.89 -38.46 -65.38
N GLU A 1150 22.02 -38.85 -66.65
CA GLU A 1150 23.14 -39.60 -67.21
C GLU A 1150 24.46 -38.78 -67.26
N ALA A 1151 24.39 -37.45 -67.13
CA ALA A 1151 25.53 -36.54 -67.18
C ALA A 1151 26.06 -36.14 -65.80
N ARG A 1152 25.45 -36.62 -64.70
CA ARG A 1152 25.82 -36.23 -63.32
C ARG A 1152 27.03 -37.01 -62.80
N GLY A 1153 28.21 -36.44 -63.01
CA GLY A 1153 29.48 -36.91 -62.44
C GLY A 1153 29.72 -36.46 -60.98
N ALA A 1154 30.92 -36.74 -60.47
CA ALA A 1154 31.30 -36.47 -59.07
C ALA A 1154 31.12 -35.01 -58.62
N ALA A 1155 31.27 -34.04 -59.53
CA ALA A 1155 31.07 -32.61 -59.25
C ALA A 1155 29.66 -32.29 -58.73
N PHE A 1156 28.62 -33.01 -59.18
CA PHE A 1156 27.27 -32.86 -58.63
C PHE A 1156 27.22 -33.23 -57.15
N THR A 1157 27.84 -34.36 -56.77
CA THR A 1157 27.88 -34.85 -55.39
C THR A 1157 28.63 -33.91 -54.44
N GLU A 1158 29.68 -33.24 -54.95
CA GLU A 1158 30.46 -32.27 -54.20
C GLU A 1158 29.68 -30.96 -53.97
N ILE A 1159 29.10 -30.38 -55.02
CA ILE A 1159 28.23 -29.20 -54.95
C ILE A 1159 27.01 -29.47 -54.06
N ALA A 1160 26.36 -30.62 -54.23
CA ALA A 1160 25.21 -31.03 -53.42
C ALA A 1160 25.59 -31.20 -51.94
N ARG A 1161 26.78 -31.73 -51.63
CA ARG A 1161 27.27 -31.82 -50.24
C ARG A 1161 27.55 -30.45 -49.64
N ALA A 1162 28.19 -29.54 -50.38
CA ALA A 1162 28.49 -28.19 -49.91
C ALA A 1162 27.20 -27.42 -49.57
N ILE A 1163 26.21 -27.45 -50.47
CA ILE A 1163 24.94 -26.74 -50.33
C ILE A 1163 24.00 -27.43 -49.32
N ALA A 1164 24.11 -28.75 -49.11
CA ALA A 1164 23.38 -29.45 -48.05
C ALA A 1164 23.96 -29.24 -46.64
N ALA A 1165 25.17 -28.66 -46.52
CA ALA A 1165 25.85 -28.42 -45.25
C ALA A 1165 25.64 -27.00 -44.68
N THR A 1166 24.97 -26.11 -45.42
CA THR A 1166 24.67 -24.75 -44.96
C THR A 1166 23.68 -24.77 -43.78
N ASP A 1167 24.02 -24.08 -42.68
CA ASP A 1167 23.06 -23.94 -41.58
C ASP A 1167 21.89 -23.03 -41.97
N THR A 1168 20.69 -23.56 -41.79
CA THR A 1168 19.41 -22.90 -42.06
C THR A 1168 18.75 -22.38 -40.77
N PHE A 1169 19.22 -22.81 -39.60
CA PHE A 1169 18.70 -22.35 -38.32
C PHE A 1169 19.04 -20.88 -38.06
N THR A 1170 20.28 -20.48 -38.32
CA THR A 1170 20.73 -19.08 -38.16
C THR A 1170 19.92 -18.14 -39.06
N ALA A 1171 19.77 -18.46 -40.35
CA ALA A 1171 18.97 -17.68 -41.30
C ALA A 1171 17.48 -17.59 -40.88
N PHE A 1172 16.88 -18.70 -40.41
CA PHE A 1172 15.54 -18.66 -39.83
C PHE A 1172 15.46 -17.72 -38.62
N LEU A 1173 16.40 -17.78 -37.69
CA LEU A 1173 16.38 -16.93 -36.49
C LEU A 1173 16.57 -15.44 -36.82
N GLU A 1174 17.32 -15.10 -37.86
CA GLU A 1174 17.50 -13.71 -38.30
C GLU A 1174 16.21 -13.14 -38.92
N GLU A 1175 15.60 -13.84 -39.88
CA GLU A 1175 14.33 -13.42 -40.49
C GLU A 1175 13.17 -13.45 -39.48
N TYR A 1176 13.16 -14.42 -38.55
CA TYR A 1176 12.24 -14.47 -37.42
C TYR A 1176 12.43 -13.27 -36.48
N ARG A 1177 13.67 -12.90 -36.10
CA ARG A 1177 13.95 -11.71 -35.26
C ARG A 1177 13.56 -10.40 -35.96
N LYS A 1178 13.80 -10.33 -37.27
CA LYS A 1178 13.45 -9.18 -38.14
C LYS A 1178 11.93 -8.98 -38.27
N ARG A 1179 11.13 -10.05 -38.17
CA ARG A 1179 9.66 -10.00 -38.15
C ARG A 1179 9.04 -9.92 -36.75
N HIS A 1180 9.72 -10.49 -35.73
CA HIS A 1180 9.21 -10.65 -34.36
C HIS A 1180 10.26 -10.24 -33.29
N PRO A 1181 10.73 -8.98 -33.25
CA PRO A 1181 11.84 -8.55 -32.38
C PRO A 1181 11.53 -8.70 -30.88
N ASP A 1182 10.30 -8.36 -30.47
CA ASP A 1182 9.82 -8.45 -29.08
C ASP A 1182 9.65 -9.89 -28.57
N GLU A 1183 9.76 -10.89 -29.45
CA GLU A 1183 9.65 -12.32 -29.15
C GLU A 1183 10.97 -13.08 -29.32
N ALA A 1184 11.88 -12.59 -30.15
CA ALA A 1184 13.16 -13.23 -30.42
C ALA A 1184 14.23 -12.94 -29.34
N GLY A 1185 14.37 -11.67 -28.94
CA GLY A 1185 15.53 -11.23 -28.14
C GLY A 1185 16.84 -11.18 -28.94
N PRO A 1186 17.96 -10.85 -28.27
CA PRO A 1186 19.28 -10.94 -28.88
C PRO A 1186 19.76 -12.39 -28.97
N VAL A 1187 20.94 -12.57 -29.53
CA VAL A 1187 21.63 -13.85 -29.78
C VAL A 1187 23.11 -13.61 -29.49
N PRO A 1188 23.89 -14.60 -29.00
CA PRO A 1188 25.31 -14.39 -28.71
C PRO A 1188 26.03 -13.82 -29.93
N SER A 1189 27.03 -12.97 -29.72
CA SER A 1189 27.83 -12.37 -30.79
C SER A 1189 28.80 -13.41 -31.40
N VAL A 1190 28.23 -14.43 -32.05
CA VAL A 1190 28.98 -15.44 -32.81
C VAL A 1190 29.79 -14.72 -33.88
N ALA A 1191 31.12 -14.86 -33.82
CA ALA A 1191 32.01 -14.32 -34.85
C ALA A 1191 31.55 -14.85 -36.22
N PRO A 1192 31.55 -14.02 -37.28
CA PRO A 1192 30.92 -14.37 -38.55
C PRO A 1192 31.44 -15.71 -39.04
N SER A 1193 30.50 -16.64 -39.26
CA SER A 1193 30.82 -17.95 -39.83
C SER A 1193 31.57 -17.75 -41.15
N PRO A 1194 32.57 -18.59 -41.47
CA PRO A 1194 33.35 -18.41 -42.68
C PRO A 1194 32.43 -18.26 -43.89
N GLN A 1195 32.62 -17.18 -44.66
CA GLN A 1195 31.86 -17.00 -45.90
C GLN A 1195 31.98 -18.28 -46.73
N PRO A 1196 30.88 -18.75 -47.36
CA PRO A 1196 30.93 -19.96 -48.17
C PRO A 1196 32.04 -19.77 -49.21
N GLN A 1197 33.03 -20.65 -49.18
CA GLN A 1197 34.10 -20.65 -50.17
C GLN A 1197 33.46 -20.77 -51.56
N PRO A 1198 33.96 -20.03 -52.58
CA PRO A 1198 33.42 -20.14 -53.92
C PRO A 1198 33.42 -21.61 -54.35
N LEU A 1199 32.28 -22.08 -54.85
CA LEU A 1199 32.07 -23.49 -55.21
C LEU A 1199 33.21 -23.95 -56.13
N PRO A 1200 33.84 -25.10 -55.85
CA PRO A 1200 35.11 -25.46 -56.47
C PRO A 1200 34.97 -25.54 -58.00
N GLU A 1201 35.83 -24.82 -58.72
CA GLU A 1201 35.96 -25.00 -60.17
C GLU A 1201 36.44 -26.43 -60.44
N ALA A 1202 35.65 -27.20 -61.20
CA ALA A 1202 36.04 -28.54 -61.62
C ALA A 1202 37.30 -28.45 -62.51
N MET A 1203 38.45 -28.87 -61.96
CA MET A 1203 39.74 -28.75 -62.63
C MET A 1203 39.83 -29.69 -63.85
N ASP A 1204 40.19 -29.12 -65.00
CA ASP A 1204 40.49 -29.86 -66.23
C ASP A 1204 41.71 -30.77 -66.04
N THR A 1205 41.52 -32.08 -66.14
CA THR A 1205 42.58 -33.07 -65.91
C THR A 1205 43.48 -33.22 -67.14
N THR A 1206 44.50 -32.36 -67.26
CA THR A 1206 45.61 -32.54 -68.22
C THR A 1206 46.90 -32.93 -67.47
N PRO A 1207 47.50 -34.11 -67.70
CA PRO A 1207 48.59 -34.63 -66.86
C PRO A 1207 50.00 -34.37 -67.42
N ALA A 1208 50.82 -33.57 -66.72
CA ALA A 1208 52.30 -33.62 -66.68
C ALA A 1208 52.88 -32.46 -65.83
N PRO A 1209 54.11 -32.58 -65.28
CA PRO A 1209 54.73 -33.74 -64.64
C PRO A 1209 55.24 -33.40 -63.21
N GLU A 1210 55.89 -34.34 -62.54
CA GLU A 1210 56.47 -34.14 -61.20
C GLU A 1210 57.67 -33.16 -61.18
N THR A 1211 57.74 -32.31 -60.16
CA THR A 1211 59.00 -31.78 -59.60
C THR A 1211 58.89 -31.65 -58.08
N GLU A 1212 60.03 -31.72 -57.40
CA GLU A 1212 60.11 -31.86 -55.94
C GLU A 1212 60.03 -30.51 -55.17
N GLN A 1213 60.01 -30.66 -53.83
CA GLN A 1213 60.86 -29.98 -52.84
C GLN A 1213 60.22 -29.08 -51.75
N THR A 1214 60.30 -29.61 -50.52
CA THR A 1214 60.60 -28.94 -49.24
C THR A 1214 59.77 -27.72 -48.78
N ALA A 1215 58.87 -28.01 -47.83
CA ALA A 1215 58.86 -27.50 -46.45
C ALA A 1215 59.44 -26.09 -46.12
N ALA A 1216 58.64 -25.27 -45.42
CA ALA A 1216 59.08 -24.62 -44.17
C ALA A 1216 57.89 -24.18 -43.28
N ARG A 1217 58.20 -24.00 -41.98
CA ARG A 1217 57.32 -23.54 -40.91
C ARG A 1217 56.72 -22.14 -41.14
N SER A 1218 55.54 -21.91 -40.61
CA SER A 1218 55.31 -20.90 -39.56
C SER A 1218 54.21 -21.40 -38.63
#